data_AF-A0A5N6JS75-F1
#
_entry.id   AF-A0A5N6JS75-F1
#
_cell.length_a   1.000
_cell.length_b   1.000
_cell.length_c   1.000
_cell.angle_alpha   90.00
_cell.angle_beta   90.00
_cell.angle_gamma   90.00
#
_symmetry.space_group_name_H-M   'P 1'
#
loop_
_entity.id
_entity.type
_entity.pdbx_description
1 polymer ?
#
loop_
_entity_poly.entity_id
_entity_poly.type
_entity_poly.pdbx_seq_one_letter_code
_entity_poly.pdbx_strand_id
1 'polypeptide(L)'
;MSVRPASVALVDNEHRKKRVRKGTKSCWECKRRKVKCQLSSENVSICSGCLSRGTTCLSQEYPEEHDSSGGPQIGERLGRIELILDKLMTKMEQYEEEDNAKKIHTPESMGTGDLLTPFANNTSNRYESAATVPILSLFDNPVLGRRENESQSEINTPQSQSAGEKQSKQYRPPTKIERIKDALMELLPSQEATNTLCSFSDCWLLMHSLTQHSAHLMLEPTGFNPNHSFNIPTIAKESPAAIAQTLLYIAVCLQQVPHGYDASKLGFSTSIEARVDKIISTVSGLVTSDDELVASVQGLECLILQGLFHMNAGNLRRAWLTFRRAMNIGQLMGLHKREELGSTTLPPGGHHLWRSLMQADRYLSLLLGMPAGAEDSVILPHETFSNPSIDHDLLFIRKLTNLAGGIINRNQSDHIHAFANTKELDEKLENIGREMPPSWWEVPNYIETVTKDSKCAAQFDRIMSQIYYFQLESFLHLPFMVRAATERRFEYSKFTCLKSSREIIYRYLTIRRSGTKSFCCRVVDFGAFTACVTLLLSVLEIPPVGGDNIAIQVQKQSDKELVQTVLGIMSECAMEEDIMAIQSVDVIKKLLESTITSGNLRLTIPYFGTISIARTPALSSTPATNITQSSTPSTVNQSSSNATPNTIPNLIPGESQQTTQNQFDPISYPWAAQPIVSFKSSQFPPLEPEQQVEDWSGLQADNTLFFDSLLNTDLEGNCGEENRRGNYRRFQDQDAFFRLVDVTLRGGKILICHVKERSKVENCSTSLTSIKNLHLVSTNIFIKTTSSYHFPESAANMPGMKVAQLVEPGKPLITTTIERPVPGPKDVLVKVEAACLVPNSANVINDGQKKYYTLPELPCVFGLDAAGVIEAVGENVIGLKPGDRVYVDPHISCGNCKQCRQGKRELCTWGCLRAYFGNGSPEGKAILKQYPIGSLSQYLLSPDANIAVVPQSIDINTAARFGYIGTSYAGLKKCGMGPGKTLLINGVTGTLGYAAVAIALGLGCTKILGIGRNKERLAEIEKLSTNKGRIAVRSSEDEGDILEWIKEQTNGFGTDGLYDCLGNGGDANGTSQLIGSVKRGGRVALAAGGVGGDIVQSYGEAMVHDVSVNGTLWFNSAEIDELIELIGAGIIDFSFLRHKFFTLDEVNDAIKTVGDRPGGAINIIVQPHS
;
A
#
# COMPACT_ATOMS: atom_id res chain seq x y z
N MET A 1 54.97 -62.44 -28.54
CA MET A 1 54.55 -62.10 -29.92
C MET A 1 54.33 -60.59 -30.01
N SER A 2 54.26 -59.99 -31.20
CA SER A 2 54.36 -58.52 -31.42
C SER A 2 53.40 -57.70 -30.55
N VAL A 3 53.72 -56.58 -29.88
CA VAL A 3 54.78 -55.53 -29.96
C VAL A 3 54.45 -54.31 -30.86
N ARG A 4 54.51 -53.12 -30.23
CA ARG A 4 54.57 -51.71 -30.71
C ARG A 4 53.27 -50.95 -31.12
N PRO A 5 53.27 -49.58 -31.08
CA PRO A 5 52.05 -48.76 -30.94
C PRO A 5 51.88 -47.59 -31.95
N ALA A 6 50.75 -46.87 -31.81
CA ALA A 6 50.48 -45.44 -32.07
C ALA A 6 51.11 -44.70 -33.29
N SER A 7 50.24 -44.16 -34.16
CA SER A 7 50.43 -42.90 -34.90
C SER A 7 49.08 -42.28 -35.32
N VAL A 8 49.08 -41.07 -35.91
CA VAL A 8 47.92 -40.15 -35.95
C VAL A 8 47.33 -39.97 -37.37
N ALA A 9 46.02 -39.72 -37.47
CA ALA A 9 45.35 -39.15 -38.64
C ALA A 9 44.23 -38.15 -38.23
N LEU A 10 43.92 -37.19 -39.12
CA LEU A 10 42.94 -36.11 -38.94
C LEU A 10 41.53 -36.54 -39.37
N VAL A 11 40.48 -35.92 -38.82
CA VAL A 11 39.08 -36.03 -39.29
C VAL A 11 38.35 -34.69 -39.11
N ASP A 12 37.58 -34.29 -40.13
CA ASP A 12 36.75 -33.08 -40.14
C ASP A 12 35.54 -33.14 -39.19
N ASN A 13 35.03 -31.96 -38.80
CA ASN A 13 33.94 -31.84 -37.83
C ASN A 13 32.59 -31.47 -38.51
N GLU A 14 31.98 -32.43 -39.21
CA GLU A 14 30.65 -32.26 -39.82
C GLU A 14 29.58 -31.88 -38.79
N HIS A 15 28.86 -30.80 -39.05
CA HIS A 15 27.83 -30.29 -38.13
C HIS A 15 26.56 -31.16 -38.17
N ARG A 16 26.20 -31.75 -37.03
CA ARG A 16 25.14 -32.77 -36.90
C ARG A 16 23.76 -32.27 -37.31
N LYS A 17 23.17 -32.89 -38.35
CA LYS A 17 21.77 -32.67 -38.79
C LYS A 17 20.76 -33.17 -37.75
N LYS A 18 19.62 -32.50 -37.62
CA LYS A 18 18.48 -32.87 -36.76
C LYS A 18 17.41 -33.62 -37.55
N ARG A 19 16.75 -34.62 -36.92
CA ARG A 19 15.61 -35.35 -37.50
C ARG A 19 14.36 -34.46 -37.52
N VAL A 20 13.99 -33.96 -38.69
CA VAL A 20 12.71 -33.26 -38.95
C VAL A 20 11.60 -34.28 -39.25
N ARG A 21 10.34 -33.95 -38.93
CA ARG A 21 9.18 -34.79 -39.29
C ARG A 21 9.03 -34.84 -40.82
N LYS A 22 8.87 -36.04 -41.40
CA LYS A 22 8.63 -36.22 -42.85
C LYS A 22 7.47 -35.33 -43.30
N GLY A 23 7.71 -34.52 -44.34
CA GLY A 23 6.75 -33.56 -44.90
C GLY A 23 7.00 -32.09 -44.56
N THR A 24 7.83 -31.77 -43.56
CA THR A 24 8.03 -30.37 -43.10
C THR A 24 9.13 -29.63 -43.88
N LYS A 25 8.85 -29.18 -45.11
CA LYS A 25 9.78 -28.36 -45.94
C LYS A 25 9.77 -26.87 -45.55
N SER A 26 10.31 -26.51 -44.38
CA SER A 26 10.38 -25.10 -43.93
C SER A 26 11.74 -24.67 -43.38
N CYS A 27 12.22 -23.49 -43.80
CA CYS A 27 13.45 -22.87 -43.28
C CYS A 27 13.26 -22.24 -41.87
N TRP A 28 14.36 -21.85 -41.24
CA TRP A 28 14.36 -21.18 -39.93
C TRP A 28 13.73 -19.78 -39.96
N GLU A 29 14.04 -18.95 -40.95
CA GLU A 29 13.50 -17.59 -41.04
C GLU A 29 11.98 -17.54 -41.25
N CYS A 30 11.41 -18.40 -42.09
CA CYS A 30 9.95 -18.51 -42.22
C CYS A 30 9.28 -18.97 -40.92
N LYS A 31 9.96 -19.79 -40.10
CA LYS A 31 9.46 -20.23 -38.78
C LYS A 31 9.53 -19.12 -37.74
N ARG A 32 10.66 -18.41 -37.61
CA ARG A 32 10.80 -17.21 -36.75
C ARG A 32 9.68 -16.20 -37.05
N ARG A 33 9.39 -15.99 -38.34
CA ARG A 33 8.35 -15.07 -38.85
C ARG A 33 6.94 -15.66 -38.90
N LYS A 34 6.74 -16.92 -38.51
CA LYS A 34 5.46 -17.67 -38.54
C LYS A 34 4.72 -17.66 -39.90
N VAL A 35 5.46 -17.65 -41.02
CA VAL A 35 4.90 -17.65 -42.40
C VAL A 35 5.15 -18.96 -43.15
N LYS A 36 4.29 -19.28 -44.13
CA LYS A 36 4.42 -20.49 -44.94
C LYS A 36 5.64 -20.40 -45.87
N CYS A 37 6.62 -21.29 -45.65
CA CYS A 37 7.75 -21.49 -46.55
C CYS A 37 7.25 -22.07 -47.90
N GLN A 38 7.60 -21.42 -49.02
CA GLN A 38 7.21 -21.83 -50.38
C GLN A 38 8.45 -21.92 -51.27
N LEU A 39 8.77 -23.13 -51.75
CA LEU A 39 9.85 -23.39 -52.70
C LEU A 39 9.22 -23.43 -54.10
N SER A 40 9.82 -22.77 -55.08
CA SER A 40 9.26 -22.64 -56.45
C SER A 40 9.42 -23.92 -57.29
N SER A 41 10.40 -24.75 -56.98
CA SER A 41 10.54 -26.14 -57.47
C SER A 41 11.37 -26.95 -56.47
N GLU A 42 11.45 -28.27 -56.63
CA GLU A 42 12.20 -29.13 -55.70
C GLU A 42 13.73 -28.94 -55.78
N ASN A 43 14.24 -28.35 -56.86
CA ASN A 43 15.67 -28.12 -57.09
C ASN A 43 16.14 -26.72 -56.68
N VAL A 44 15.26 -25.86 -56.14
CA VAL A 44 15.61 -24.52 -55.65
C VAL A 44 15.69 -24.55 -54.13
N SER A 45 16.87 -24.28 -53.58
CA SER A 45 17.15 -24.32 -52.13
C SER A 45 16.62 -23.12 -51.35
N ILE A 46 16.26 -22.02 -52.03
CA ILE A 46 15.83 -20.75 -51.42
C ILE A 46 14.33 -20.57 -51.62
N CYS A 47 13.57 -20.38 -50.54
CA CYS A 47 12.13 -20.13 -50.64
C CYS A 47 11.83 -18.72 -51.13
N SER A 48 10.68 -18.52 -51.80
CA SER A 48 10.28 -17.23 -52.38
C SER A 48 10.24 -16.10 -51.35
N GLY A 49 9.83 -16.40 -50.11
CA GLY A 49 9.79 -15.46 -48.98
C GLY A 49 11.16 -15.03 -48.45
N CYS A 50 12.21 -15.84 -48.64
CA CYS A 50 13.60 -15.50 -48.34
C CYS A 50 14.26 -14.76 -49.54
N LEU A 51 14.04 -15.27 -50.75
CA LEU A 51 14.60 -14.73 -52.00
C LEU A 51 14.18 -13.27 -52.22
N SER A 52 12.89 -12.96 -52.06
CA SER A 52 12.33 -11.61 -52.15
C SER A 52 12.80 -10.63 -51.07
N ARG A 53 13.55 -11.11 -50.06
CA ARG A 53 14.06 -10.31 -48.93
C ARG A 53 15.59 -10.27 -48.85
N GLY A 54 16.30 -10.98 -49.74
CA GLY A 54 17.76 -11.11 -49.70
C GLY A 54 18.30 -11.88 -48.48
N THR A 55 17.45 -12.63 -47.75
CA THR A 55 17.82 -13.30 -46.49
C THR A 55 18.17 -14.78 -46.71
N THR A 56 19.20 -15.27 -46.01
CA THR A 56 19.64 -16.68 -46.04
C THR A 56 18.51 -17.66 -45.72
N CYS A 57 18.39 -18.75 -46.48
CA CYS A 57 17.29 -19.72 -46.40
C CYS A 57 17.75 -21.09 -45.88
N LEU A 58 18.14 -21.18 -44.61
CA LEU A 58 18.61 -22.42 -43.99
C LEU A 58 17.45 -23.36 -43.59
N SER A 59 17.51 -24.61 -44.05
CA SER A 59 16.55 -25.68 -43.70
C SER A 59 16.61 -26.04 -42.21
N GLN A 60 15.46 -26.35 -41.59
CA GLN A 60 15.38 -26.81 -40.20
C GLN A 60 15.99 -28.20 -39.93
N GLU A 61 16.49 -28.88 -40.96
CA GLU A 61 17.33 -30.08 -40.83
C GLU A 61 18.73 -29.75 -40.29
N TYR A 62 19.16 -28.49 -40.39
CA TYR A 62 20.41 -27.99 -39.83
C TYR A 62 20.16 -27.29 -38.48
N PRO A 63 21.17 -27.22 -37.59
CA PRO A 63 21.12 -26.40 -36.38
C PRO A 63 20.72 -24.94 -36.65
N GLU A 64 20.19 -24.28 -35.62
CA GLU A 64 19.91 -22.85 -35.68
C GLU A 64 21.16 -22.11 -35.18
N GLU A 65 21.87 -21.45 -36.09
CA GLU A 65 23.05 -20.65 -35.76
C GLU A 65 22.62 -19.31 -35.13
N HIS A 66 23.21 -18.99 -33.99
CA HIS A 66 23.04 -17.69 -33.32
C HIS A 66 24.05 -16.70 -33.91
N ASP A 67 23.58 -15.86 -34.81
CA ASP A 67 24.43 -14.96 -35.58
C ASP A 67 24.85 -13.73 -34.76
N SER A 68 26.11 -13.72 -34.30
CA SER A 68 26.71 -12.66 -33.48
C SER A 68 27.56 -11.69 -34.32
N SER A 69 27.02 -11.21 -35.45
CA SER A 69 27.74 -10.38 -36.43
C SER A 69 27.11 -8.99 -36.68
N GLY A 70 27.37 -8.03 -35.79
CA GLY A 70 27.01 -6.62 -35.99
C GLY A 70 27.96 -5.90 -36.96
N GLY A 71 27.42 -5.32 -38.04
CA GLY A 71 28.19 -4.62 -39.08
C GLY A 71 28.87 -3.31 -38.65
N PRO A 72 29.78 -2.75 -39.47
CA PRO A 72 30.87 -1.84 -39.04
C PRO A 72 30.48 -0.40 -38.65
N GLN A 73 29.21 -0.08 -38.41
CA GLN A 73 28.78 1.29 -38.03
C GLN A 73 29.04 1.66 -36.56
N ILE A 74 29.46 0.72 -35.71
CA ILE A 74 29.72 0.98 -34.29
C ILE A 74 31.06 1.70 -34.07
N GLY A 75 32.10 1.36 -34.82
CA GLY A 75 33.44 1.95 -34.70
C GLY A 75 33.48 3.47 -35.00
N GLU A 76 32.86 3.91 -36.09
CA GLU A 76 32.76 5.35 -36.41
C GLU A 76 31.94 6.15 -35.37
N ARG A 77 30.98 5.50 -34.69
CA ARG A 77 30.17 6.15 -33.65
C ARG A 77 30.92 6.25 -32.33
N LEU A 78 31.68 5.22 -31.93
CA LEU A 78 32.58 5.28 -30.79
C LEU A 78 33.68 6.33 -31.00
N GLY A 79 34.40 6.31 -32.13
CA GLY A 79 35.45 7.30 -32.40
C GLY A 79 34.95 8.75 -32.42
N ARG A 80 33.69 9.00 -32.81
CA ARG A 80 33.06 10.33 -32.68
C ARG A 80 32.67 10.69 -31.24
N ILE A 81 32.27 9.71 -30.42
CA ILE A 81 31.93 9.91 -29.01
C ILE A 81 33.21 10.16 -28.19
N GLU A 82 34.27 9.40 -28.46
CA GLU A 82 35.62 9.58 -27.90
C GLU A 82 36.15 10.99 -28.22
N LEU A 83 36.11 11.43 -29.49
CA LEU A 83 36.53 12.78 -29.89
C LEU A 83 35.66 13.91 -29.29
N ILE A 84 34.46 13.61 -28.79
CA ILE A 84 33.59 14.58 -28.10
C ILE A 84 33.86 14.58 -26.59
N LEU A 85 34.12 13.41 -25.99
CA LEU A 85 34.56 13.27 -24.60
C LEU A 85 35.92 13.93 -24.37
N ASP A 86 36.89 13.69 -25.25
CA ASP A 86 38.23 14.27 -25.21
C ASP A 86 38.14 15.83 -25.20
N LYS A 87 37.35 16.39 -26.12
CA LYS A 87 37.06 17.84 -26.19
C LYS A 87 36.23 18.39 -25.03
N LEU A 88 35.54 17.55 -24.27
CA LEU A 88 34.86 17.94 -23.03
C LEU A 88 35.83 17.89 -21.85
N MET A 89 36.72 16.91 -21.78
CA MET A 89 37.78 16.81 -20.77
C MET A 89 38.75 17.98 -20.88
N THR A 90 39.30 18.29 -22.07
CA THR A 90 40.17 19.47 -22.25
C THR A 90 39.46 20.79 -21.88
N LYS A 91 38.13 20.84 -22.01
CA LYS A 91 37.35 21.99 -21.55
C LYS A 91 37.15 22.02 -20.04
N MET A 92 36.97 20.88 -19.40
CA MET A 92 36.89 20.81 -17.94
C MET A 92 38.23 21.17 -17.30
N GLU A 93 39.35 20.67 -17.84
CA GLU A 93 40.70 21.06 -17.46
C GLU A 93 40.90 22.58 -17.58
N GLN A 94 40.48 23.19 -18.70
CA GLN A 94 40.51 24.66 -18.87
C GLN A 94 39.63 25.41 -17.86
N TYR A 95 38.46 24.88 -17.47
CA TYR A 95 37.62 25.47 -16.42
C TYR A 95 38.25 25.32 -15.02
N GLU A 96 38.95 24.23 -14.74
CA GLU A 96 39.68 24.03 -13.48
C GLU A 96 40.94 24.89 -13.40
N GLU A 97 41.68 25.08 -14.50
CA GLU A 97 42.77 26.07 -14.57
C GLU A 97 42.24 27.50 -14.35
N GLU A 98 41.12 27.85 -14.99
CA GLU A 98 40.49 29.16 -14.83
C GLU A 98 39.91 29.43 -13.42
N ASP A 99 39.50 28.41 -12.68
CA ASP A 99 39.00 28.57 -11.31
C ASP A 99 40.14 28.55 -10.27
N ASN A 100 41.17 27.73 -10.48
CA ASN A 100 42.38 27.76 -9.65
C ASN A 100 43.15 29.09 -9.80
N ALA A 101 43.22 29.66 -11.01
CA ALA A 101 43.80 30.99 -11.24
C ALA A 101 43.10 32.11 -10.45
N LYS A 102 41.83 31.94 -10.08
CA LYS A 102 41.02 32.94 -9.34
C LYS A 102 41.16 32.82 -7.82
N LYS A 103 41.88 31.82 -7.29
CA LYS A 103 42.01 31.54 -5.84
C LYS A 103 43.32 32.01 -5.19
N ILE A 104 44.23 32.63 -5.95
CA ILE A 104 45.55 33.04 -5.46
C ILE A 104 45.51 34.47 -4.89
N HIS A 105 45.14 34.64 -3.61
CA HIS A 105 45.44 35.86 -2.85
C HIS A 105 45.51 35.67 -1.31
N THR A 106 46.58 35.01 -0.83
CA THR A 106 47.24 35.23 0.49
C THR A 106 46.49 34.79 1.79
N PRO A 107 47.18 34.61 2.96
CA PRO A 107 48.16 33.54 3.15
C PRO A 107 48.11 32.77 4.52
N GLU A 108 48.64 31.55 4.50
CA GLU A 108 49.44 30.83 5.53
C GLU A 108 49.08 30.83 7.05
N SER A 109 48.91 29.63 7.60
CA SER A 109 49.84 29.08 8.62
C SER A 109 49.84 27.53 8.60
N MET A 110 50.91 26.88 9.10
CA MET A 110 51.23 25.46 8.81
C MET A 110 50.91 24.45 9.94
N GLY A 111 50.72 23.17 9.57
CA GLY A 111 50.70 22.04 10.52
C GLY A 111 50.58 20.65 9.86
N THR A 112 51.71 19.94 9.69
CA THR A 112 51.84 18.53 9.22
C THR A 112 51.48 17.51 10.31
N GLY A 113 51.19 16.21 10.06
CA GLY A 113 51.15 15.39 8.83
C GLY A 113 50.99 13.88 9.15
N ASP A 114 50.87 13.03 8.11
CA ASP A 114 50.84 11.54 8.10
C ASP A 114 49.71 10.79 8.86
N LEU A 115 49.05 9.69 8.44
CA LEU A 115 49.18 8.59 7.44
C LEU A 115 49.51 7.21 8.03
N LEU A 116 48.58 6.23 7.93
CA LEU A 116 48.74 4.93 7.22
C LEU A 116 47.65 3.87 7.56
N THR A 117 47.56 2.84 6.71
CA THR A 117 46.69 1.63 6.74
C THR A 117 47.58 0.38 6.46
N PRO A 118 47.15 -0.80 5.92
CA PRO A 118 46.04 -1.74 6.19
C PRO A 118 46.58 -3.20 6.49
N PHE A 119 45.83 -4.24 6.06
CA PHE A 119 46.12 -5.71 5.82
C PHE A 119 45.25 -6.67 6.67
N ALA A 120 44.47 -7.67 6.18
CA ALA A 120 44.18 -8.33 4.87
C ALA A 120 44.88 -9.70 4.57
N ASN A 121 44.32 -10.45 3.58
CA ASN A 121 44.66 -11.79 3.04
C ASN A 121 43.86 -13.00 3.61
N ASN A 122 43.58 -14.12 2.92
CA ASN A 122 43.44 -14.54 1.49
C ASN A 122 42.75 -15.94 1.48
N THR A 123 42.35 -16.66 0.41
CA THR A 123 42.86 -16.87 -0.98
C THR A 123 41.73 -17.13 -2.01
N SER A 124 42.11 -17.30 -3.28
CA SER A 124 41.26 -17.25 -4.49
C SER A 124 40.85 -18.60 -5.11
N ASN A 125 39.76 -18.59 -5.89
CA ASN A 125 39.71 -19.35 -7.15
C ASN A 125 38.85 -18.61 -8.22
N ARG A 126 39.10 -18.83 -9.51
CA ARG A 126 38.45 -18.09 -10.62
C ARG A 126 37.40 -18.96 -11.35
N TYR A 127 36.24 -18.40 -11.68
CA TYR A 127 35.45 -18.73 -12.88
C TYR A 127 34.51 -17.56 -13.27
N GLU A 128 33.96 -17.62 -14.49
CA GLU A 128 33.29 -16.50 -15.16
C GLU A 128 31.80 -16.38 -14.81
N SER A 129 31.37 -15.24 -14.24
CA SER A 129 30.08 -14.57 -14.51
C SER A 129 29.96 -13.29 -13.67
N ALA A 130 30.11 -12.12 -14.30
CA ALA A 130 30.01 -10.81 -13.62
C ALA A 130 29.53 -9.70 -14.58
N ALA A 131 28.44 -9.95 -15.33
CA ALA A 131 27.95 -9.04 -16.37
C ALA A 131 26.48 -8.64 -16.13
N THR A 132 26.22 -7.75 -15.15
CA THR A 132 24.85 -7.21 -14.94
C THR A 132 24.74 -5.86 -14.19
N VAL A 133 25.81 -5.05 -14.07
CA VAL A 133 25.70 -3.64 -13.60
C VAL A 133 26.60 -2.71 -14.42
N PRO A 134 26.07 -1.98 -15.42
CA PRO A 134 26.88 -1.21 -16.38
C PRO A 134 27.76 -0.09 -15.78
N ILE A 135 27.38 0.45 -14.61
CA ILE A 135 28.08 1.60 -14.00
C ILE A 135 29.22 1.19 -13.06
N LEU A 136 29.21 -0.03 -12.52
CA LEU A 136 30.29 -0.53 -11.66
C LEU A 136 31.46 -1.08 -12.48
N SER A 137 31.19 -1.68 -13.64
CA SER A 137 32.22 -2.14 -14.59
C SER A 137 33.09 -1.02 -15.18
N LEU A 138 32.78 0.26 -14.94
CA LEU A 138 33.66 1.39 -15.26
C LEU A 138 34.90 1.45 -14.35
N PHE A 139 34.82 0.88 -13.14
CA PHE A 139 35.90 0.90 -12.14
C PHE A 139 36.78 -0.37 -12.17
N ASP A 140 36.31 -1.46 -12.80
CA ASP A 140 37.08 -2.69 -13.03
C ASP A 140 38.08 -2.55 -14.21
N ASN A 141 38.88 -1.48 -14.21
CA ASN A 141 39.83 -1.17 -15.28
C ASN A 141 41.29 -1.39 -14.82
N PRO A 142 42.05 -2.34 -15.42
CA PRO A 142 43.37 -2.75 -14.93
C PRO A 142 44.46 -1.67 -14.99
N VAL A 143 44.18 -0.50 -15.60
CA VAL A 143 45.10 0.66 -15.64
C VAL A 143 45.35 1.24 -14.23
N LEU A 144 44.44 1.05 -13.27
CA LEU A 144 44.57 1.54 -11.88
C LEU A 144 45.09 0.48 -10.89
N GLY A 145 45.50 -0.71 -11.38
CA GLY A 145 45.99 -1.79 -10.54
C GLY A 145 47.41 -1.54 -10.01
N ARG A 146 47.57 -1.39 -8.70
CA ARG A 146 48.89 -1.30 -8.04
C ARG A 146 49.71 -2.57 -8.28
N ARG A 147 50.95 -2.42 -8.76
CA ARG A 147 51.98 -3.48 -8.70
C ARG A 147 52.60 -3.50 -7.31
N GLU A 148 52.73 -4.69 -6.72
CA GLU A 148 53.77 -4.97 -5.74
C GLU A 148 54.44 -6.31 -6.15
N ASN A 149 55.77 -6.35 -6.09
CA ASN A 149 56.58 -7.49 -6.52
C ASN A 149 56.81 -8.47 -5.35
N GLU A 150 57.09 -9.72 -5.69
CA GLU A 150 57.40 -10.79 -4.75
C GLU A 150 58.74 -10.58 -4.02
N SER A 151 58.87 -11.05 -2.77
CA SER A 151 59.68 -12.25 -2.44
C SER A 151 60.36 -12.25 -1.04
N GLN A 152 60.20 -13.40 -0.35
CA GLN A 152 61.21 -14.16 0.43
C GLN A 152 61.76 -13.64 1.79
N SER A 153 61.15 -14.21 2.84
CA SER A 153 61.78 -15.05 3.92
C SER A 153 62.80 -14.49 4.93
N GLU A 154 62.42 -14.65 6.21
CA GLU A 154 63.20 -15.16 7.37
C GLU A 154 64.57 -14.56 7.76
N ILE A 155 64.71 -14.13 9.03
CA ILE A 155 65.77 -14.52 9.98
C ILE A 155 65.45 -14.01 11.41
N ASN A 156 66.17 -14.50 12.43
CA ASN A 156 65.78 -14.50 13.86
C ASN A 156 66.32 -13.33 14.74
N THR A 157 65.67 -13.17 15.91
CA THR A 157 66.23 -12.71 17.23
C THR A 157 66.73 -11.26 17.41
N PRO A 158 66.89 -10.75 18.66
CA PRO A 158 66.32 -11.15 19.96
C PRO A 158 65.71 -9.97 20.79
N GLN A 159 65.34 -10.26 22.04
CA GLN A 159 64.84 -9.31 23.06
C GLN A 159 65.86 -8.21 23.44
N SER A 160 65.34 -7.05 23.89
CA SER A 160 66.01 -6.22 24.91
C SER A 160 64.98 -5.60 25.86
N GLN A 161 65.39 -5.30 27.11
CA GLN A 161 64.54 -4.71 28.15
C GLN A 161 65.06 -3.33 28.55
N SER A 162 64.22 -2.30 28.48
CA SER A 162 64.27 -1.09 29.32
C SER A 162 63.09 -0.16 28.97
N ALA A 163 62.68 0.82 29.79
CA ALA A 163 62.57 0.85 31.25
C ALA A 163 61.69 2.07 31.62
N GLY A 164 60.48 1.83 32.14
CA GLY A 164 59.73 2.82 32.94
C GLY A 164 59.39 4.18 32.31
N GLU A 165 58.51 4.22 31.31
CA GLU A 165 57.73 5.44 31.03
C GLU A 165 56.34 5.39 31.67
N LYS A 166 55.89 6.53 32.19
CA LYS A 166 54.60 6.66 32.87
C LYS A 166 53.49 6.77 31.82
N GLN A 167 52.59 5.78 31.77
CA GLN A 167 51.37 5.91 30.98
C GLN A 167 50.49 7.05 31.52
N SER A 168 50.62 8.23 30.93
CA SER A 168 49.57 9.23 31.00
C SER A 168 48.35 8.67 30.25
N LYS A 169 47.23 8.50 30.95
CA LYS A 169 45.96 8.15 30.30
C LYS A 169 45.47 9.35 29.51
N GLN A 170 45.95 9.52 28.28
CA GLN A 170 45.28 10.38 27.31
C GLN A 170 43.84 9.90 27.15
N TYR A 171 42.91 10.71 27.61
CA TYR A 171 41.49 10.39 27.62
C TYR A 171 40.94 10.57 26.20
N ARG A 172 41.16 9.57 25.33
CA ARG A 172 40.54 9.53 24.00
C ARG A 172 39.02 9.54 24.19
N PRO A 173 38.26 10.45 23.57
CA PRO A 173 36.81 10.44 23.66
C PRO A 173 36.27 9.13 23.07
N PRO A 174 35.30 8.45 23.72
CA PRO A 174 34.81 7.15 23.26
C PRO A 174 34.22 7.27 21.85
N THR A 175 34.49 6.27 21.02
CA THR A 175 34.02 6.16 19.64
C THR A 175 32.50 5.95 19.57
N LYS A 176 31.92 6.08 18.37
CA LYS A 176 30.51 5.76 18.06
C LYS A 176 30.15 4.36 18.59
N ILE A 177 30.98 3.36 18.29
CA ILE A 177 30.79 1.95 18.65
C ILE A 177 30.85 1.74 20.17
N GLU A 178 31.81 2.34 20.87
CA GLU A 178 31.93 2.22 22.33
C GLU A 178 30.71 2.82 23.05
N ARG A 179 30.24 4.01 22.65
CA ARG A 179 29.03 4.62 23.27
C ARG A 179 27.76 3.80 23.05
N ILE A 180 27.58 3.25 21.85
CA ILE A 180 26.45 2.36 21.55
C ILE A 180 26.55 1.10 22.41
N LYS A 181 27.74 0.52 22.53
CA LYS A 181 27.98 -0.66 23.37
C LYS A 181 27.69 -0.40 24.84
N ASP A 182 28.15 0.72 25.41
CA ASP A 182 27.88 1.11 26.79
C ASP A 182 26.37 1.26 27.05
N ALA A 183 25.65 1.95 26.16
CA ALA A 183 24.19 2.13 26.26
C ALA A 183 23.40 0.81 26.18
N LEU A 184 23.87 -0.15 25.38
CA LEU A 184 23.27 -1.49 25.30
C LEU A 184 23.61 -2.35 26.53
N MET A 185 24.83 -2.24 27.07
CA MET A 185 25.23 -2.98 28.28
C MET A 185 24.42 -2.58 29.52
N GLU A 186 23.99 -1.32 29.64
CA GLU A 186 23.08 -0.85 30.70
C GLU A 186 21.73 -1.61 30.71
N LEU A 187 21.31 -2.13 29.54
CA LEU A 187 20.03 -2.80 29.37
C LEU A 187 20.09 -4.32 29.58
N LEU A 188 21.29 -4.91 29.72
CA LEU A 188 21.43 -6.34 29.97
C LEU A 188 20.88 -6.71 31.38
N PRO A 189 20.07 -7.77 31.50
CA PRO A 189 19.67 -8.32 32.80
C PRO A 189 20.84 -9.04 33.49
N SER A 190 20.67 -9.38 34.78
CA SER A 190 21.62 -10.27 35.46
C SER A 190 21.57 -11.68 34.87
N GLN A 191 22.63 -12.46 35.09
CA GLN A 191 22.65 -13.87 34.67
C GLN A 191 21.50 -14.66 35.30
N GLU A 192 21.22 -14.43 36.59
CA GLU A 192 20.13 -15.09 37.32
C GLU A 192 18.75 -14.74 36.75
N ALA A 193 18.48 -13.45 36.49
CA ALA A 193 17.24 -13.01 35.84
C ALA A 193 17.09 -13.59 34.41
N THR A 194 18.20 -13.74 33.69
CA THR A 194 18.22 -14.37 32.37
C THR A 194 17.84 -15.85 32.46
N ASN A 195 18.42 -16.59 33.40
CA ASN A 195 18.08 -18.00 33.67
C ASN A 195 16.58 -18.15 33.97
N THR A 196 16.05 -17.26 34.83
CA THR A 196 14.62 -17.23 35.20
C THR A 196 13.72 -16.96 33.99
N LEU A 197 14.05 -15.97 33.14
CA LEU A 197 13.30 -15.69 31.90
C LEU A 197 13.31 -16.86 30.90
N CYS A 198 14.48 -17.46 30.65
CA CYS A 198 14.61 -18.63 29.77
C CYS A 198 13.85 -19.86 30.29
N SER A 199 13.59 -19.95 31.61
CA SER A 199 12.79 -21.03 32.19
C SER A 199 11.28 -20.89 31.90
N PHE A 200 10.73 -19.67 31.95
CA PHE A 200 9.30 -19.41 31.72
C PHE A 200 8.87 -19.47 30.25
N SER A 201 9.81 -19.30 29.32
CA SER A 201 9.49 -18.99 27.93
C SER A 201 9.76 -20.13 26.93
N ASP A 202 8.81 -20.30 26.01
CA ASP A 202 8.88 -21.17 24.84
C ASP A 202 9.22 -20.38 23.55
N CYS A 203 9.66 -19.12 23.68
CA CYS A 203 10.14 -18.28 22.58
C CYS A 203 11.22 -18.97 21.71
N TRP A 204 12.00 -19.87 22.30
CA TRP A 204 13.08 -20.61 21.65
C TRP A 204 12.60 -21.54 20.51
N LEU A 205 11.38 -22.10 20.57
CA LEU A 205 10.79 -22.92 19.50
C LEU A 205 10.56 -22.08 18.23
N LEU A 206 9.92 -20.92 18.40
CA LEU A 206 9.67 -19.96 17.33
C LEU A 206 10.99 -19.39 16.78
N MET A 207 12.01 -19.27 17.62
CA MET A 207 13.35 -18.87 17.22
C MET A 207 14.06 -19.92 16.37
N HIS A 208 13.98 -21.20 16.74
CA HIS A 208 14.52 -22.32 15.97
C HIS A 208 13.94 -22.30 14.55
N SER A 209 12.60 -22.23 14.46
CA SER A 209 11.83 -22.13 13.22
C SER A 209 12.31 -21.01 12.28
N LEU A 210 12.47 -19.79 12.82
CA LEU A 210 12.73 -18.59 12.02
C LEU A 210 14.21 -18.34 11.73
N THR A 211 15.12 -18.86 12.56
CA THR A 211 16.54 -18.48 12.47
C THR A 211 17.48 -19.63 12.14
N GLN A 212 17.17 -20.87 12.56
CA GLN A 212 17.94 -22.12 12.46
C GLN A 212 19.42 -22.01 12.89
N HIS A 213 20.24 -21.21 12.19
CA HIS A 213 21.63 -20.92 12.54
C HIS A 213 21.77 -20.26 13.91
N SER A 214 20.99 -19.22 14.26
CA SER A 214 21.17 -18.49 15.53
C SER A 214 20.94 -19.35 16.78
N ALA A 215 20.41 -20.58 16.62
CA ALA A 215 20.41 -21.59 17.67
C ALA A 215 21.80 -21.84 18.28
N HIS A 216 22.91 -21.60 17.57
CA HIS A 216 24.27 -21.72 18.13
C HIS A 216 24.60 -20.71 19.26
N LEU A 217 23.82 -19.62 19.39
CA LEU A 217 23.94 -18.70 20.54
C LEU A 217 23.21 -19.23 21.78
N MET A 218 22.29 -20.19 21.59
CA MET A 218 21.60 -20.93 22.64
C MET A 218 22.22 -22.31 22.90
N LEU A 219 22.92 -22.89 21.92
CA LEU A 219 23.43 -24.26 21.92
C LEU A 219 24.92 -24.27 21.61
N GLU A 220 25.75 -24.68 22.57
CA GLU A 220 27.16 -24.93 22.27
C GLU A 220 27.32 -26.08 21.24
N PRO A 221 28.35 -26.04 20.37
CA PRO A 221 28.68 -27.15 19.48
C PRO A 221 28.97 -28.49 20.19
N THR A 222 29.17 -28.45 21.51
CA THR A 222 29.63 -29.54 22.37
C THR A 222 28.51 -30.32 23.07
N GLY A 223 27.25 -29.91 22.96
CA GLY A 223 26.11 -30.72 23.40
C GLY A 223 24.88 -29.91 23.82
N PHE A 224 23.70 -30.43 23.49
CA PHE A 224 22.42 -29.87 23.94
C PHE A 224 22.28 -29.96 25.47
N ASN A 225 22.00 -28.83 26.13
CA ASN A 225 21.75 -28.73 27.56
C ASN A 225 20.46 -27.93 27.80
N PRO A 226 19.38 -28.52 28.36
CA PRO A 226 18.05 -27.91 28.40
C PRO A 226 17.93 -26.69 29.35
N ASN A 227 18.95 -26.42 30.16
CA ASN A 227 18.99 -25.27 31.07
C ASN A 227 19.66 -24.02 30.46
N HIS A 228 19.90 -23.98 29.14
CA HIS A 228 20.68 -22.92 28.53
C HIS A 228 20.02 -21.54 28.56
N SER A 229 20.80 -20.60 29.07
CA SER A 229 20.56 -19.16 29.10
C SER A 229 21.74 -18.44 28.47
N PHE A 230 21.54 -17.18 28.06
CA PHE A 230 22.61 -16.36 27.52
C PHE A 230 23.72 -16.15 28.55
N ASN A 231 24.97 -16.42 28.17
CA ASN A 231 26.13 -16.08 29.00
C ASN A 231 26.40 -14.57 28.91
N ILE A 232 25.71 -13.79 29.75
CA ILE A 232 25.76 -12.33 29.75
C ILE A 232 27.21 -11.79 29.92
N PRO A 233 28.07 -12.36 30.79
CA PRO A 233 29.49 -11.98 30.88
C PRO A 233 30.35 -12.22 29.63
N THR A 234 29.93 -13.12 28.73
CA THR A 234 30.56 -13.30 27.42
C THR A 234 29.98 -12.30 26.41
N ILE A 235 28.65 -12.20 26.31
CA ILE A 235 27.97 -11.32 25.35
C ILE A 235 28.32 -9.84 25.55
N ALA A 236 28.52 -9.38 26.78
CA ALA A 236 29.02 -8.03 27.06
C ALA A 236 30.40 -7.72 26.41
N LYS A 237 31.17 -8.74 25.98
CA LYS A 237 32.45 -8.57 25.28
C LYS A 237 32.30 -8.49 23.76
N GLU A 238 31.19 -8.96 23.21
CA GLU A 238 30.90 -9.05 21.77
C GLU A 238 30.59 -7.69 21.10
N SER A 239 30.25 -7.73 19.81
CA SER A 239 29.84 -6.56 19.02
C SER A 239 28.52 -5.94 19.52
N PRO A 240 28.25 -4.65 19.21
CA PRO A 240 26.95 -4.03 19.52
C PRO A 240 25.75 -4.80 18.94
N ALA A 241 25.90 -5.40 17.75
CA ALA A 241 24.86 -6.20 17.11
C ALA A 241 24.54 -7.46 17.91
N ALA A 242 25.54 -8.20 18.43
CA ALA A 242 25.31 -9.39 19.26
C ALA A 242 24.65 -9.05 20.61
N ILE A 243 24.99 -7.91 21.21
CA ILE A 243 24.35 -7.42 22.44
C ILE A 243 22.89 -7.03 22.13
N ALA A 244 22.64 -6.28 21.05
CA ALA A 244 21.30 -5.91 20.61
C ALA A 244 20.43 -7.12 20.26
N GLN A 245 20.98 -8.13 19.59
CA GLN A 245 20.33 -9.40 19.28
C GLN A 245 19.87 -10.10 20.57
N THR A 246 20.75 -10.17 21.57
CA THR A 246 20.44 -10.74 22.89
C THR A 246 19.33 -9.97 23.59
N LEU A 247 19.38 -8.63 23.57
CA LEU A 247 18.35 -7.76 24.15
C LEU A 247 16.99 -7.92 23.45
N LEU A 248 16.95 -8.04 22.12
CA LEU A 248 15.72 -8.27 21.37
C LEU A 248 15.12 -9.66 21.64
N TYR A 249 15.93 -10.70 21.79
CA TYR A 249 15.47 -12.00 22.24
C TYR A 249 14.86 -11.88 23.65
N ILE A 250 15.54 -11.21 24.58
CA ILE A 250 15.01 -10.94 25.92
C ILE A 250 13.68 -10.18 25.85
N ALA A 251 13.53 -9.19 24.97
CA ALA A 251 12.25 -8.50 24.76
C ALA A 251 11.14 -9.44 24.26
N VAL A 252 11.43 -10.35 23.32
CA VAL A 252 10.46 -11.36 22.84
C VAL A 252 10.05 -12.33 23.95
N CYS A 253 10.96 -12.77 24.80
CA CYS A 253 10.62 -13.69 25.90
C CYS A 253 10.03 -12.95 27.12
N LEU A 254 10.23 -11.63 27.24
CA LEU A 254 9.47 -10.76 28.15
C LEU A 254 8.00 -10.56 27.70
N GLN A 255 7.70 -10.65 26.41
CA GLN A 255 6.30 -10.78 25.92
C GLN A 255 5.63 -12.09 26.40
N GLN A 256 6.37 -13.04 26.97
CA GLN A 256 5.88 -14.33 27.47
C GLN A 256 5.89 -14.44 29.01
N VAL A 257 6.06 -13.34 29.74
CA VAL A 257 5.94 -13.34 31.20
C VAL A 257 4.47 -13.08 31.57
N PRO A 258 3.83 -13.91 32.42
CA PRO A 258 2.42 -13.76 32.77
C PRO A 258 2.07 -12.37 33.32
N HIS A 259 0.91 -11.83 32.92
CA HIS A 259 0.47 -10.52 33.37
C HIS A 259 0.30 -10.49 34.90
N GLY A 260 0.79 -9.41 35.52
CA GLY A 260 0.87 -9.28 36.99
C GLY A 260 2.07 -9.98 37.65
N TYR A 261 3.01 -10.55 36.87
CA TYR A 261 4.26 -11.06 37.44
C TYR A 261 5.09 -9.93 38.07
N ASP A 262 5.64 -10.21 39.25
CA ASP A 262 6.45 -9.29 40.04
C ASP A 262 7.84 -9.09 39.42
N ALA A 263 8.01 -7.97 38.71
CA ALA A 263 9.24 -7.57 38.04
C ALA A 263 10.47 -7.48 38.96
N SER A 264 10.29 -7.30 40.27
CA SER A 264 11.41 -7.26 41.23
C SER A 264 12.13 -8.62 41.35
N LYS A 265 11.42 -9.73 41.07
CA LYS A 265 12.01 -11.09 41.02
C LYS A 265 12.95 -11.30 39.84
N LEU A 266 12.89 -10.42 38.84
CA LEU A 266 13.84 -10.37 37.72
C LEU A 266 14.94 -9.30 37.94
N GLY A 267 14.99 -8.69 39.13
CA GLY A 267 15.92 -7.60 39.44
C GLY A 267 15.59 -6.29 38.73
N PHE A 268 14.38 -6.11 38.19
CA PHE A 268 13.99 -4.89 37.50
C PHE A 268 13.40 -3.86 38.47
N SER A 269 13.83 -2.60 38.29
CA SER A 269 13.32 -1.41 39.01
C SER A 269 12.12 -0.74 38.32
N THR A 270 11.66 -1.30 37.19
CA THR A 270 10.57 -0.81 36.33
C THR A 270 9.63 -1.96 36.00
N SER A 271 8.43 -1.66 35.47
CA SER A 271 7.56 -2.72 34.96
C SER A 271 8.18 -3.45 33.76
N ILE A 272 7.65 -4.62 33.44
CA ILE A 272 8.12 -5.46 32.33
C ILE A 272 7.90 -4.74 31.00
N GLU A 273 6.75 -4.09 30.83
CA GLU A 273 6.38 -3.30 29.65
C GLU A 273 7.37 -2.13 29.45
N ALA A 274 7.62 -1.34 30.49
CA ALA A 274 8.57 -0.22 30.43
C ALA A 274 10.02 -0.70 30.17
N ARG A 275 10.40 -1.90 30.62
CA ARG A 275 11.71 -2.50 30.31
C ARG A 275 11.79 -2.94 28.85
N VAL A 276 10.71 -3.52 28.31
CA VAL A 276 10.58 -3.90 26.89
C VAL A 276 10.62 -2.67 26.00
N ASP A 277 9.86 -1.62 26.30
CA ASP A 277 9.85 -0.38 25.53
C ASP A 277 11.22 0.31 25.55
N LYS A 278 11.93 0.33 26.69
CA LYS A 278 13.31 0.85 26.73
C LYS A 278 14.27 0.01 25.87
N ILE A 279 14.14 -1.31 25.88
CA ILE A 279 14.95 -2.19 25.01
C ILE A 279 14.66 -1.94 23.53
N ILE A 280 13.40 -1.96 23.11
CA ILE A 280 13.01 -1.79 21.70
C ILE A 280 13.39 -0.40 21.21
N SER A 281 13.12 0.65 21.99
CA SER A 281 13.47 2.02 21.60
C SER A 281 14.99 2.25 21.50
N THR A 282 15.80 1.79 22.47
CA THR A 282 17.27 1.90 22.40
C THR A 282 17.87 1.07 21.26
N VAL A 283 17.47 -0.21 21.09
CA VAL A 283 17.99 -1.03 19.99
C VAL A 283 17.57 -0.48 18.62
N SER A 284 16.33 -0.01 18.49
CA SER A 284 15.85 0.58 17.24
C SER A 284 16.53 1.89 16.90
N GLY A 285 16.83 2.74 17.89
CA GLY A 285 17.49 4.03 17.68
C GLY A 285 19.01 3.93 17.46
N LEU A 286 19.70 2.98 18.14
CA LEU A 286 21.16 2.89 18.13
C LEU A 286 21.75 1.79 17.23
N VAL A 287 20.96 0.77 16.86
CA VAL A 287 21.47 -0.37 16.07
C VAL A 287 20.65 -0.59 14.80
N THR A 288 19.35 -0.89 14.89
CA THR A 288 18.59 -1.26 13.68
C THR A 288 18.23 -0.09 12.77
N SER A 289 18.51 1.15 13.21
CA SER A 289 18.50 2.34 12.36
C SER A 289 19.81 2.61 11.63
N ASP A 290 20.92 1.98 12.03
CA ASP A 290 22.27 2.25 11.53
C ASP A 290 22.71 1.19 10.52
N ASP A 291 22.66 1.52 9.22
CA ASP A 291 22.91 0.56 8.15
C ASP A 291 24.35 -0.01 8.17
N GLU A 292 25.33 0.66 8.81
CA GLU A 292 26.69 0.12 9.02
C GLU A 292 26.67 -1.09 9.96
N LEU A 293 25.82 -1.07 10.99
CA LEU A 293 25.68 -2.16 11.96
C LEU A 293 24.75 -3.26 11.44
N VAL A 294 23.71 -2.87 10.69
CA VAL A 294 22.71 -3.79 10.14
C VAL A 294 23.24 -4.59 8.94
N ALA A 295 24.25 -4.10 8.20
CA ALA A 295 24.91 -4.81 7.09
C ALA A 295 25.80 -6.00 7.51
N SER A 296 25.37 -6.75 8.52
CA SER A 296 26.01 -7.95 9.08
C SER A 296 24.96 -9.05 9.31
N VAL A 297 25.38 -10.30 9.49
CA VAL A 297 24.43 -11.40 9.78
C VAL A 297 23.67 -11.11 11.08
N GLN A 298 24.39 -10.76 12.14
CA GLN A 298 23.81 -10.41 13.45
C GLN A 298 22.94 -9.14 13.38
N GLY A 299 23.29 -8.17 12.54
CA GLY A 299 22.51 -6.96 12.29
C GLY A 299 21.17 -7.24 11.58
N LEU A 300 21.18 -8.13 10.59
CA LEU A 300 19.95 -8.63 9.95
C LEU A 300 19.13 -9.51 10.91
N GLU A 301 19.77 -10.34 11.73
CA GLU A 301 19.10 -11.11 12.80
C GLU A 301 18.41 -10.17 13.80
N CYS A 302 18.99 -9.00 14.13
CA CYS A 302 18.30 -7.97 14.92
C CYS A 302 17.01 -7.47 14.25
N LEU A 303 17.03 -7.19 12.94
CA LEU A 303 15.79 -6.81 12.24
C LEU A 303 14.76 -7.95 12.20
N ILE A 304 15.18 -9.21 12.06
CA ILE A 304 14.27 -10.37 12.13
C ILE A 304 13.64 -10.48 13.53
N LEU A 305 14.42 -10.32 14.59
CA LEU A 305 13.94 -10.32 15.98
C LEU A 305 12.97 -9.16 16.26
N GLN A 306 13.26 -7.95 15.74
CA GLN A 306 12.36 -6.81 15.86
C GLN A 306 11.06 -7.00 15.05
N GLY A 307 11.15 -7.57 13.85
CA GLY A 307 9.98 -7.97 13.04
C GLY A 307 9.13 -9.02 13.75
N LEU A 308 9.76 -10.02 14.36
CA LEU A 308 9.11 -11.04 15.19
C LEU A 308 8.43 -10.44 16.43
N PHE A 309 9.12 -9.55 17.16
CA PHE A 309 8.55 -8.83 18.29
C PHE A 309 7.29 -8.04 17.90
N HIS A 310 7.33 -7.32 16.78
CA HIS A 310 6.18 -6.60 16.24
C HIS A 310 5.04 -7.55 15.81
N MET A 311 5.38 -8.70 15.20
CA MET A 311 4.41 -9.72 14.78
C MET A 311 3.71 -10.36 15.99
N ASN A 312 4.45 -10.68 17.06
CA ASN A 312 3.92 -11.16 18.33
C ASN A 312 3.05 -10.10 19.02
N ALA A 313 3.43 -8.82 18.94
CA ALA A 313 2.62 -7.70 19.41
C ALA A 313 1.37 -7.46 18.55
N GLY A 314 1.20 -8.15 17.42
CA GLY A 314 0.08 -7.96 16.48
C GLY A 314 0.27 -6.77 15.51
N ASN A 315 1.38 -6.04 15.59
CA ASN A 315 1.65 -4.85 14.79
C ASN A 315 2.13 -5.24 13.37
N LEU A 316 1.29 -5.93 12.59
CA LEU A 316 1.69 -6.63 11.37
C LEU A 316 2.26 -5.70 10.29
N ARG A 317 1.79 -4.44 10.19
CA ARG A 317 2.39 -3.44 9.28
C ARG A 317 3.81 -3.08 9.70
N ARG A 318 4.05 -2.82 10.99
CA ARG A 318 5.39 -2.50 11.51
C ARG A 318 6.33 -3.70 11.30
N ALA A 319 5.86 -4.92 11.56
CA ALA A 319 6.61 -6.16 11.27
C ALA A 319 7.00 -6.27 9.79
N TRP A 320 6.04 -6.11 8.85
CA TRP A 320 6.31 -6.20 7.41
C TRP A 320 7.32 -5.16 6.94
N LEU A 321 7.22 -3.91 7.41
CA LEU A 321 8.20 -2.86 7.12
C LEU A 321 9.61 -3.22 7.65
N THR A 322 9.72 -3.79 8.85
CA THR A 322 11.00 -4.25 9.41
C THR A 322 11.62 -5.37 8.58
N PHE A 323 10.83 -6.39 8.20
CA PHE A 323 11.29 -7.47 7.32
C PHE A 323 11.67 -6.94 5.92
N ARG A 324 10.98 -5.93 5.39
CA ARG A 324 11.34 -5.27 4.12
C ARG A 324 12.67 -4.53 4.19
N ARG A 325 12.97 -3.81 5.28
CA ARG A 325 14.31 -3.22 5.48
C ARG A 325 15.38 -4.32 5.48
N ALA A 326 15.13 -5.43 6.19
CA ALA A 326 16.06 -6.56 6.23
C ALA A 326 16.26 -7.23 4.86
N MET A 327 15.20 -7.38 4.07
CA MET A 327 15.32 -7.88 2.69
C MET A 327 16.15 -6.93 1.81
N ASN A 328 15.91 -5.62 1.87
CA ASN A 328 16.66 -4.66 1.06
C ASN A 328 18.16 -4.67 1.42
N ILE A 329 18.51 -4.73 2.72
CA ILE A 329 19.90 -4.80 3.17
C ILE A 329 20.51 -6.17 2.82
N GLY A 330 19.77 -7.27 2.98
CA GLY A 330 20.17 -8.60 2.50
C GLY A 330 20.37 -8.67 0.98
N GLN A 331 19.63 -7.87 0.21
CA GLN A 331 19.84 -7.73 -1.23
C GLN A 331 21.15 -6.99 -1.54
N LEU A 332 21.44 -5.89 -0.83
CA LEU A 332 22.73 -5.17 -0.94
C LEU A 332 23.92 -6.04 -0.52
N MET A 333 23.77 -6.88 0.51
CA MET A 333 24.72 -7.91 0.93
C MET A 333 24.82 -9.10 -0.06
N GLY A 334 24.03 -9.09 -1.14
CA GLY A 334 24.09 -10.09 -2.22
C GLY A 334 23.48 -11.46 -1.89
N LEU A 335 22.80 -11.61 -0.75
CA LEU A 335 22.27 -12.91 -0.27
C LEU A 335 21.31 -13.56 -1.30
N HIS A 336 20.57 -12.73 -2.03
CA HIS A 336 19.62 -13.16 -3.07
C HIS A 336 20.25 -13.77 -4.34
N LYS A 337 21.53 -13.47 -4.65
CA LYS A 337 22.10 -13.75 -5.99
C LYS A 337 22.73 -15.13 -6.17
N ARG A 338 22.77 -15.97 -5.13
CA ARG A 338 23.79 -17.04 -5.03
C ARG A 338 23.26 -18.45 -4.71
N GLU A 339 21.96 -18.71 -4.76
CA GLU A 339 21.47 -20.11 -4.85
C GLU A 339 21.82 -20.78 -6.20
N GLU A 340 22.10 -20.00 -7.26
CA GLU A 340 22.42 -20.52 -8.60
C GLU A 340 23.90 -20.94 -8.79
N LEU A 341 24.85 -20.41 -8.01
CA LEU A 341 26.29 -20.68 -8.14
C LEU A 341 26.95 -20.92 -6.78
N GLY A 342 27.08 -22.20 -6.40
CA GLY A 342 27.74 -22.66 -5.16
C GLY A 342 29.27 -22.53 -5.17
N SER A 343 29.79 -21.32 -5.47
CA SER A 343 31.21 -21.06 -5.73
C SER A 343 31.80 -19.90 -4.91
N THR A 344 31.04 -19.27 -4.00
CA THR A 344 31.56 -18.24 -3.09
C THR A 344 31.14 -18.48 -1.64
N THR A 345 32.07 -18.29 -0.72
CA THR A 345 31.82 -18.40 0.73
C THR A 345 30.98 -17.22 1.22
N LEU A 346 29.69 -17.47 1.42
CA LEU A 346 28.85 -16.63 2.26
C LEU A 346 29.34 -16.67 3.72
N PRO A 347 29.04 -15.63 4.52
CA PRO A 347 29.04 -15.76 5.98
C PRO A 347 28.16 -16.95 6.39
N PRO A 348 28.61 -17.82 7.33
CA PRO A 348 27.82 -18.97 7.77
C PRO A 348 26.39 -18.57 8.16
N GLY A 349 25.40 -19.19 7.50
CA GLY A 349 23.96 -18.96 7.73
C GLY A 349 23.25 -18.00 6.77
N GLY A 350 23.96 -17.24 5.93
CA GLY A 350 23.35 -16.23 5.05
C GLY A 350 22.23 -16.74 4.12
N HIS A 351 22.29 -18.00 3.67
CA HIS A 351 21.22 -18.61 2.86
C HIS A 351 19.92 -18.84 3.65
N HIS A 352 20.02 -19.34 4.89
CA HIS A 352 18.84 -19.62 5.71
C HIS A 352 18.16 -18.31 6.12
N LEU A 353 18.98 -17.32 6.52
CA LEU A 353 18.54 -15.96 6.82
C LEU A 353 17.72 -15.34 5.67
N TRP A 354 18.19 -15.49 4.42
CA TRP A 354 17.47 -15.02 3.24
C TRP A 354 16.14 -15.76 3.00
N ARG A 355 16.11 -17.09 3.18
CA ARG A 355 14.89 -17.90 3.06
C ARG A 355 13.84 -17.51 4.12
N SER A 356 14.26 -17.32 5.37
CA SER A 356 13.38 -16.84 6.46
C SER A 356 12.80 -15.46 6.18
N LEU A 357 13.60 -14.54 5.63
CA LEU A 357 13.13 -13.22 5.21
C LEU A 357 12.10 -13.30 4.08
N MET A 358 12.33 -14.13 3.06
CA MET A 358 11.34 -14.36 1.99
C MET A 358 10.04 -14.99 2.51
N GLN A 359 10.12 -15.93 3.45
CA GLN A 359 8.95 -16.56 4.07
C GLN A 359 8.14 -15.54 4.88
N ALA A 360 8.79 -14.75 5.73
CA ALA A 360 8.15 -13.73 6.55
C ALA A 360 7.49 -12.62 5.70
N ASP A 361 8.18 -12.11 4.67
CA ASP A 361 7.62 -11.14 3.74
C ASP A 361 6.40 -11.69 3.00
N ARG A 362 6.50 -12.88 2.40
CA ARG A 362 5.41 -13.43 1.57
C ARG A 362 4.19 -13.79 2.43
N TYR A 363 4.38 -14.29 3.65
CA TYR A 363 3.30 -14.56 4.58
C TYR A 363 2.57 -13.27 5.01
N LEU A 364 3.31 -12.24 5.44
CA LEU A 364 2.71 -10.95 5.80
C LEU A 364 2.13 -10.22 4.58
N SER A 365 2.72 -10.36 3.39
CA SER A 365 2.19 -9.78 2.15
C SER A 365 0.86 -10.41 1.75
N LEU A 366 0.67 -11.73 1.94
CA LEU A 366 -0.63 -12.39 1.75
C LEU A 366 -1.71 -11.90 2.72
N LEU A 367 -1.35 -11.66 3.98
CA LEU A 367 -2.26 -11.16 5.01
C LEU A 367 -2.65 -9.68 4.79
N LEU A 368 -1.67 -8.84 4.44
CA LEU A 368 -1.84 -7.40 4.25
C LEU A 368 -2.35 -7.02 2.84
N GLY A 369 -2.24 -7.92 1.85
CA GLY A 369 -2.60 -7.66 0.45
C GLY A 369 -1.50 -6.97 -0.38
N MET A 370 -0.25 -7.07 0.05
CA MET A 370 0.92 -6.42 -0.57
C MET A 370 1.54 -7.29 -1.69
N PRO A 371 2.30 -6.71 -2.64
CA PRO A 371 3.16 -7.47 -3.55
C PRO A 371 4.35 -8.11 -2.81
N ALA A 372 4.95 -9.16 -3.36
CA ALA A 372 6.13 -9.82 -2.79
C ALA A 372 7.42 -8.96 -2.90
N GLY A 373 8.43 -9.25 -2.07
CA GLY A 373 9.68 -8.47 -1.96
C GLY A 373 10.89 -9.03 -2.70
N ALA A 374 10.78 -10.26 -3.20
CA ALA A 374 11.78 -10.91 -4.05
C ALA A 374 11.10 -11.88 -5.01
N GLU A 375 11.76 -12.16 -6.13
CA GLU A 375 11.38 -13.21 -7.09
C GLU A 375 11.45 -14.62 -6.44
N ASP A 376 10.98 -15.65 -7.14
CA ASP A 376 10.95 -17.02 -6.61
C ASP A 376 12.37 -17.61 -6.49
N SER A 377 12.60 -18.37 -5.41
CA SER A 377 13.86 -19.08 -5.20
C SER A 377 14.04 -20.22 -6.20
N VAL A 378 15.24 -20.39 -6.75
CA VAL A 378 15.52 -21.46 -7.72
C VAL A 378 15.59 -22.80 -7.00
N ILE A 379 14.70 -23.72 -7.36
CA ILE A 379 14.72 -25.12 -6.92
C ILE A 379 15.46 -25.94 -7.97
N LEU A 380 16.64 -26.46 -7.62
CA LEU A 380 17.53 -27.16 -8.53
C LEU A 380 17.02 -28.59 -8.81
N PRO A 381 17.33 -29.20 -9.98
CA PRO A 381 16.77 -30.50 -10.36
C PRO A 381 17.11 -31.69 -9.45
N HIS A 382 18.08 -31.55 -8.54
CA HIS A 382 18.44 -32.56 -7.53
C HIS A 382 17.77 -32.34 -6.17
N GLU A 383 17.05 -31.22 -5.99
CA GLU A 383 16.34 -30.84 -4.77
C GLU A 383 14.92 -31.43 -4.78
N THR A 384 14.88 -32.75 -4.59
CA THR A 384 13.64 -33.55 -4.51
C THR A 384 13.59 -34.29 -3.18
N PHE A 385 12.39 -34.61 -2.69
CA PHE A 385 12.22 -35.40 -1.46
C PHE A 385 12.66 -36.86 -1.60
N SER A 386 12.98 -37.31 -2.82
CA SER A 386 13.65 -38.60 -3.07
C SER A 386 15.15 -38.56 -2.74
N ASN A 387 15.73 -37.39 -2.49
CA ASN A 387 17.12 -37.21 -2.11
C ASN A 387 17.27 -37.29 -0.58
N PRO A 388 18.03 -38.25 -0.02
CA PRO A 388 18.23 -38.38 1.43
C PRO A 388 19.24 -37.38 2.00
N SER A 389 19.98 -36.66 1.15
CA SER A 389 21.00 -35.68 1.57
C SER A 389 20.44 -34.26 1.75
N ILE A 390 19.12 -34.11 1.79
CA ILE A 390 18.42 -32.81 1.81
C ILE A 390 17.44 -32.81 2.98
N ASP A 391 17.35 -31.68 3.67
CA ASP A 391 16.30 -31.40 4.66
C ASP A 391 14.95 -31.27 3.94
N HIS A 392 14.05 -32.23 4.19
CA HIS A 392 12.74 -32.28 3.56
C HIS A 392 11.80 -31.18 4.09
N ASP A 393 11.91 -30.80 5.35
CA ASP A 393 11.04 -29.77 5.94
C ASP A 393 11.42 -28.39 5.39
N LEU A 394 12.72 -28.12 5.27
CA LEU A 394 13.25 -26.90 4.63
C LEU A 394 12.91 -26.84 3.13
N LEU A 395 13.00 -27.95 2.40
CA LEU A 395 12.60 -28.02 0.98
C LEU A 395 11.09 -27.79 0.80
N PHE A 396 10.27 -28.34 1.69
CA PHE A 396 8.81 -28.16 1.72
C PHE A 396 8.45 -26.69 1.96
N ILE A 397 9.02 -26.07 3.01
CA ILE A 397 8.83 -24.64 3.30
C ILE A 397 9.27 -23.75 2.13
N ARG A 398 10.38 -24.03 1.47
CA ARG A 398 10.82 -23.24 0.30
C ARG A 398 9.89 -23.42 -0.91
N LYS A 399 9.39 -24.63 -1.17
CA LYS A 399 8.35 -24.90 -2.19
C LYS A 399 7.06 -24.11 -1.91
N LEU A 400 6.58 -24.11 -0.66
CA LEU A 400 5.41 -23.31 -0.26
C LEU A 400 5.67 -21.80 -0.34
N THR A 401 6.87 -21.35 0.01
CA THR A 401 7.26 -19.94 -0.06
C THR A 401 7.28 -19.44 -1.51
N ASN A 402 7.73 -20.24 -2.48
CA ASN A 402 7.57 -19.94 -3.90
C ASN A 402 6.09 -19.87 -4.30
N LEU A 403 5.28 -20.87 -3.93
CA LEU A 403 3.85 -20.89 -4.24
C LEU A 403 3.11 -19.64 -3.72
N ALA A 404 3.44 -19.18 -2.50
CA ALA A 404 2.89 -17.96 -1.92
C ALA A 404 3.11 -16.72 -2.81
N GLY A 405 4.25 -16.63 -3.51
CA GLY A 405 4.51 -15.59 -4.52
C GLY A 405 3.54 -15.67 -5.70
N GLY A 406 3.24 -16.88 -6.18
CA GLY A 406 2.20 -17.11 -7.18
C GLY A 406 0.80 -16.68 -6.73
N ILE A 407 0.45 -16.94 -5.45
CA ILE A 407 -0.84 -16.53 -4.86
C ILE A 407 -0.92 -14.99 -4.71
N ILE A 408 0.20 -14.34 -4.34
CA ILE A 408 0.31 -12.87 -4.33
C ILE A 408 0.15 -12.30 -5.74
N ASN A 409 0.90 -12.80 -6.72
CA ASN A 409 0.83 -12.34 -8.11
C ASN A 409 -0.59 -12.51 -8.69
N ARG A 410 -1.28 -13.61 -8.35
CA ARG A 410 -2.71 -13.82 -8.64
C ARG A 410 -3.59 -12.73 -8.02
N ASN A 411 -3.35 -12.35 -6.76
CA ASN A 411 -4.11 -11.28 -6.09
C ASN A 411 -3.88 -9.89 -6.70
N GLN A 412 -2.68 -9.59 -7.19
CA GLN A 412 -2.34 -8.31 -7.83
C GLN A 412 -2.75 -8.24 -9.32
N SER A 413 -3.34 -9.30 -9.88
CA SER A 413 -3.66 -9.43 -11.32
C SER A 413 -5.15 -9.25 -11.65
N ASP A 414 -5.43 -8.85 -12.90
CA ASP A 414 -6.79 -8.70 -13.42
C ASP A 414 -7.62 -9.98 -13.28
N HIS A 415 -8.84 -9.83 -12.75
CA HIS A 415 -9.66 -10.95 -12.28
C HIS A 415 -10.14 -11.93 -13.38
N ILE A 416 -9.90 -11.63 -14.66
CA ILE A 416 -10.39 -12.38 -15.84
C ILE A 416 -10.00 -13.87 -15.78
N HIS A 417 -8.75 -14.16 -15.39
CA HIS A 417 -8.23 -15.53 -15.32
C HIS A 417 -8.06 -16.05 -13.88
N ALA A 418 -8.46 -15.29 -12.86
CA ALA A 418 -8.14 -15.57 -11.46
C ALA A 418 -8.55 -16.98 -10.99
N PHE A 419 -9.68 -17.52 -11.46
CA PHE A 419 -10.09 -18.89 -11.10
C PHE A 419 -9.31 -20.00 -11.83
N ALA A 420 -8.84 -19.75 -13.05
CA ALA A 420 -7.97 -20.68 -13.76
C ALA A 420 -6.59 -20.76 -13.08
N ASN A 421 -6.00 -19.60 -12.79
CA ASN A 421 -4.75 -19.48 -12.05
C ASN A 421 -4.88 -20.09 -10.65
N THR A 422 -6.05 -19.97 -10.02
CA THR A 422 -6.35 -20.60 -8.72
C THR A 422 -6.27 -22.13 -8.79
N LYS A 423 -6.81 -22.76 -9.84
CA LYS A 423 -6.69 -24.21 -10.05
C LYS A 423 -5.26 -24.66 -10.37
N GLU A 424 -4.50 -23.87 -11.12
CA GLU A 424 -3.10 -24.19 -11.44
C GLU A 424 -2.20 -24.13 -10.19
N LEU A 425 -2.45 -23.16 -9.29
CA LEU A 425 -1.75 -23.04 -8.01
C LEU A 425 -2.19 -24.13 -7.02
N ASP A 426 -3.44 -24.56 -7.07
CA ASP A 426 -4.00 -25.64 -6.25
C ASP A 426 -3.42 -27.01 -6.64
N GLU A 427 -3.37 -27.32 -7.95
CA GLU A 427 -2.69 -28.52 -8.45
C GLU A 427 -1.21 -28.54 -8.03
N LYS A 428 -0.52 -27.39 -8.06
CA LYS A 428 0.86 -27.26 -7.55
C LYS A 428 0.94 -27.48 -6.04
N LEU A 429 0.02 -26.94 -5.25
CA LEU A 429 -0.04 -27.14 -3.80
C LEU A 429 -0.26 -28.61 -3.44
N GLU A 430 -1.26 -29.25 -4.04
CA GLU A 430 -1.49 -30.69 -3.86
C GLU A 430 -0.28 -31.53 -4.29
N ASN A 431 0.39 -31.18 -5.40
CA ASN A 431 1.59 -31.89 -5.84
C ASN A 431 2.69 -31.82 -4.77
N ILE A 432 2.97 -30.62 -4.22
CA ILE A 432 3.93 -30.43 -3.11
C ILE A 432 3.51 -31.26 -1.87
N GLY A 433 2.21 -31.28 -1.55
CA GLY A 433 1.68 -32.04 -0.42
C GLY A 433 1.78 -33.57 -0.60
N ARG A 434 1.55 -34.06 -1.83
CA ARG A 434 1.61 -35.47 -2.21
C ARG A 434 3.04 -36.02 -2.33
N GLU A 435 4.06 -35.16 -2.37
CA GLU A 435 5.46 -35.59 -2.27
C GLU A 435 5.90 -35.96 -0.84
N MET A 436 5.18 -35.52 0.21
CA MET A 436 5.51 -35.82 1.61
C MET A 436 4.90 -37.15 2.09
N PRO A 437 5.61 -37.96 2.90
CA PRO A 437 5.14 -39.27 3.32
C PRO A 437 3.96 -39.18 4.32
N PRO A 438 3.02 -40.15 4.35
CA PRO A 438 1.84 -40.08 5.22
C PRO A 438 2.11 -39.88 6.71
N SER A 439 3.19 -40.47 7.25
CA SER A 439 3.59 -40.32 8.66
C SER A 439 4.16 -38.95 9.02
N TRP A 440 4.46 -38.11 8.02
CA TRP A 440 4.80 -36.71 8.24
C TRP A 440 3.55 -35.91 8.65
N TRP A 441 2.42 -36.17 8.00
CA TRP A 441 1.14 -35.47 8.21
C TRP A 441 0.44 -35.78 9.55
N GLU A 442 0.95 -36.75 10.31
CA GLU A 442 0.42 -37.13 11.62
C GLU A 442 0.46 -35.96 12.62
N VAL A 443 -0.70 -35.67 13.22
CA VAL A 443 -0.85 -34.60 14.23
C VAL A 443 -0.80 -35.23 15.62
N PRO A 444 0.19 -34.90 16.48
CA PRO A 444 0.25 -35.42 17.83
C PRO A 444 -0.76 -34.68 18.74
N ASN A 445 -1.21 -35.31 19.83
CA ASN A 445 -2.18 -34.70 20.75
C ASN A 445 -1.63 -33.46 21.48
N TYR A 446 -0.32 -33.43 21.72
CA TYR A 446 0.47 -32.34 22.27
C TYR A 446 1.96 -32.52 21.86
N ILE A 447 2.78 -31.50 22.09
CA ILE A 447 4.24 -31.49 21.93
C ILE A 447 4.87 -31.41 23.33
N GLU A 448 5.89 -32.21 23.62
CA GLU A 448 6.53 -32.22 24.93
C GLU A 448 7.59 -31.11 25.02
N THR A 449 7.18 -29.88 25.39
CA THR A 449 8.08 -28.72 25.44
C THR A 449 9.00 -28.68 26.67
N VAL A 450 8.65 -29.39 27.74
CA VAL A 450 9.36 -29.37 29.04
C VAL A 450 10.82 -29.85 28.93
N THR A 451 11.11 -30.77 28.01
CA THR A 451 12.46 -31.30 27.77
C THR A 451 13.35 -30.36 26.95
N LYS A 452 12.73 -29.39 26.26
CA LYS A 452 13.31 -28.43 25.29
C LYS A 452 14.22 -29.05 24.21
N ASP A 453 14.08 -30.35 23.92
CA ASP A 453 15.02 -31.09 23.08
C ASP A 453 14.86 -30.81 21.56
N SER A 454 15.87 -31.21 20.77
CA SER A 454 15.85 -31.05 19.31
C SER A 454 14.68 -31.78 18.62
N LYS A 455 14.07 -32.80 19.25
CA LYS A 455 12.93 -33.52 18.67
C LYS A 455 11.64 -32.73 18.85
N CYS A 456 11.41 -32.10 20.01
CA CYS A 456 10.25 -31.25 20.20
C CYS A 456 10.32 -29.99 19.31
N ALA A 457 11.52 -29.47 19.05
CA ALA A 457 11.75 -28.41 18.06
C ALA A 457 11.37 -28.85 16.63
N ALA A 458 11.89 -29.98 16.15
CA ALA A 458 11.54 -30.52 14.83
C ALA A 458 10.04 -30.87 14.71
N GLN A 459 9.44 -31.40 15.78
CA GLN A 459 8.00 -31.69 15.82
C GLN A 459 7.16 -30.40 15.76
N PHE A 460 7.61 -29.31 16.39
CA PHE A 460 6.99 -28.00 16.30
C PHE A 460 7.12 -27.39 14.89
N ASP A 461 8.32 -27.41 14.29
CA ASP A 461 8.56 -26.91 12.94
C ASP A 461 7.75 -27.64 11.88
N ARG A 462 7.60 -28.97 12.03
CA ARG A 462 6.71 -29.79 11.20
C ARG A 462 5.26 -29.33 11.28
N ILE A 463 4.76 -29.07 12.50
CA ILE A 463 3.37 -28.63 12.72
C ILE A 463 3.15 -27.21 12.20
N MET A 464 4.11 -26.29 12.37
CA MET A 464 4.09 -24.95 11.77
C MET A 464 4.09 -25.01 10.24
N SER A 465 4.88 -25.90 9.64
CA SER A 465 4.94 -26.13 8.19
C SER A 465 3.60 -26.62 7.63
N GLN A 466 2.90 -27.48 8.38
CA GLN A 466 1.56 -27.95 8.02
C GLN A 466 0.49 -26.87 8.18
N ILE A 467 0.56 -26.06 9.24
CA ILE A 467 -0.33 -24.89 9.39
C ILE A 467 -0.16 -23.94 8.19
N TYR A 468 1.07 -23.67 7.76
CA TYR A 468 1.34 -22.84 6.59
C TYR A 468 0.78 -23.44 5.29
N TYR A 469 0.92 -24.76 5.07
CA TYR A 469 0.29 -25.45 3.93
C TYR A 469 -1.22 -25.19 3.87
N PHE A 470 -1.94 -25.45 4.96
CA PHE A 470 -3.40 -25.30 4.99
C PHE A 470 -3.86 -23.84 4.99
N GLN A 471 -3.03 -22.91 5.48
CA GLN A 471 -3.27 -21.47 5.32
C GLN A 471 -3.13 -21.01 3.86
N LEU A 472 -2.14 -21.50 3.12
CA LEU A 472 -2.04 -21.24 1.66
C LEU A 472 -3.22 -21.87 0.91
N GLU A 473 -3.62 -23.10 1.24
CA GLU A 473 -4.82 -23.77 0.70
C GLU A 473 -6.08 -22.90 0.92
N SER A 474 -6.20 -22.31 2.11
CA SER A 474 -7.28 -21.40 2.49
C SER A 474 -7.24 -20.07 1.71
N PHE A 475 -6.11 -19.34 1.72
CA PHE A 475 -5.94 -18.05 1.06
C PHE A 475 -6.03 -18.12 -0.47
N LEU A 476 -5.75 -19.28 -1.04
CA LEU A 476 -5.94 -19.58 -2.45
C LEU A 476 -7.44 -19.61 -2.81
N HIS A 477 -8.26 -20.31 -2.04
CA HIS A 477 -9.66 -20.60 -2.37
C HIS A 477 -10.71 -19.69 -1.76
N LEU A 478 -10.42 -18.96 -0.66
CA LEU A 478 -11.42 -18.15 0.05
C LEU A 478 -12.16 -17.12 -0.84
N PRO A 479 -11.51 -16.42 -1.81
CA PRO A 479 -12.21 -15.51 -2.73
C PRO A 479 -13.27 -16.19 -3.62
N PHE A 480 -13.24 -17.51 -3.73
CA PHE A 480 -14.20 -18.32 -4.50
C PHE A 480 -15.17 -19.10 -3.61
N MET A 481 -14.80 -19.45 -2.37
CA MET A 481 -15.71 -20.05 -1.39
C MET A 481 -17.00 -19.23 -1.25
N VAL A 482 -16.89 -17.91 -1.11
CA VAL A 482 -18.04 -16.99 -0.99
C VAL A 482 -18.99 -17.08 -2.19
N ARG A 483 -18.45 -17.34 -3.39
CA ARG A 483 -19.24 -17.48 -4.63
C ARG A 483 -19.92 -18.83 -4.78
N ALA A 484 -19.56 -19.84 -3.98
CA ALA A 484 -20.18 -21.16 -4.05
C ALA A 484 -21.68 -21.14 -3.66
N ALA A 485 -22.11 -20.15 -2.88
CA ALA A 485 -23.52 -19.96 -2.49
C ALA A 485 -24.43 -19.58 -3.69
N THR A 486 -23.88 -18.95 -4.73
CA THR A 486 -24.63 -18.55 -5.94
C THR A 486 -24.23 -19.35 -7.19
N GLU A 487 -23.00 -19.83 -7.26
CA GLU A 487 -22.42 -20.44 -8.46
C GLU A 487 -21.72 -21.78 -8.13
N ARG A 488 -22.40 -22.91 -8.43
CA ARG A 488 -21.90 -24.29 -8.18
C ARG A 488 -20.49 -24.58 -8.71
N ARG A 489 -19.99 -23.83 -9.71
CA ARG A 489 -18.62 -23.99 -10.24
C ARG A 489 -17.51 -23.73 -9.20
N PHE A 490 -17.82 -23.09 -8.08
CA PHE A 490 -16.90 -22.83 -6.98
C PHE A 490 -17.10 -23.73 -5.75
N GLU A 491 -18.04 -24.69 -5.81
CA GLU A 491 -18.37 -25.59 -4.69
C GLU A 491 -17.15 -26.39 -4.21
N TYR A 492 -16.27 -26.80 -5.14
CA TYR A 492 -14.95 -27.37 -4.84
C TYR A 492 -14.11 -26.47 -3.92
N SER A 493 -13.97 -25.18 -4.25
CA SER A 493 -13.19 -24.22 -3.45
C SER A 493 -13.78 -24.02 -2.05
N LYS A 494 -15.10 -24.15 -1.89
CA LYS A 494 -15.74 -24.18 -0.57
C LYS A 494 -15.39 -25.45 0.20
N PHE A 495 -15.49 -26.64 -0.41
CA PHE A 495 -15.09 -27.88 0.25
C PHE A 495 -13.61 -27.85 0.67
N THR A 496 -12.73 -27.33 -0.18
CA THR A 496 -11.30 -27.14 0.13
C THR A 496 -11.13 -26.22 1.34
N CYS A 497 -11.63 -24.98 1.34
CA CYS A 497 -11.51 -24.08 2.50
C CYS A 497 -12.01 -24.67 3.82
N LEU A 498 -13.10 -25.46 3.79
CA LEU A 498 -13.65 -26.12 4.99
C LEU A 498 -12.78 -27.28 5.47
N LYS A 499 -12.18 -28.06 4.55
CA LYS A 499 -11.14 -29.06 4.85
C LYS A 499 -9.93 -28.36 5.50
N SER A 500 -9.36 -27.36 4.83
CA SER A 500 -8.19 -26.61 5.33
C SER A 500 -8.41 -26.04 6.73
N SER A 501 -9.60 -25.49 6.98
CA SER A 501 -9.95 -24.88 8.28
C SER A 501 -9.92 -25.89 9.43
N ARG A 502 -10.40 -27.11 9.23
CA ARG A 502 -10.33 -28.18 10.25
C ARG A 502 -8.88 -28.57 10.52
N GLU A 503 -8.11 -28.74 9.46
CA GLU A 503 -6.69 -29.11 9.53
C GLU A 503 -5.82 -28.04 10.21
N ILE A 504 -6.11 -26.75 10.02
CA ILE A 504 -5.52 -25.64 10.79
C ILE A 504 -5.89 -25.78 12.27
N ILE A 505 -7.17 -25.97 12.59
CA ILE A 505 -7.64 -26.02 13.98
C ILE A 505 -7.08 -27.22 14.73
N TYR A 506 -7.01 -28.42 14.14
CA TYR A 506 -6.43 -29.58 14.83
C TYR A 506 -4.96 -29.32 15.25
N ARG A 507 -4.18 -28.67 14.39
CA ARG A 507 -2.76 -28.33 14.65
C ARG A 507 -2.61 -27.16 15.63
N TYR A 508 -3.51 -26.18 15.56
CA TYR A 508 -3.63 -25.13 16.58
C TYR A 508 -3.89 -25.71 17.97
N LEU A 509 -4.82 -26.67 18.08
CA LEU A 509 -5.14 -27.35 19.32
C LEU A 509 -3.94 -28.14 19.85
N THR A 510 -3.18 -28.83 18.99
CA THR A 510 -1.91 -29.48 19.37
C THR A 510 -0.94 -28.49 20.02
N ILE A 511 -0.68 -27.34 19.39
CA ILE A 511 0.22 -26.31 19.96
C ILE A 511 -0.32 -25.86 21.31
N ARG A 512 -1.56 -25.36 21.38
CA ARG A 512 -2.14 -24.76 22.61
C ARG A 512 -2.34 -25.76 23.76
N ARG A 513 -2.49 -27.07 23.49
CA ARG A 513 -2.55 -28.13 24.51
C ARG A 513 -1.19 -28.46 25.14
N SER A 514 -0.09 -28.02 24.54
CA SER A 514 1.29 -28.38 24.94
C SER A 514 1.80 -27.66 26.20
N GLY A 515 0.91 -27.10 27.03
CA GLY A 515 1.29 -26.26 28.18
C GLY A 515 1.81 -24.86 27.81
N THR A 516 1.95 -24.57 26.52
CA THR A 516 2.49 -23.35 25.90
C THR A 516 1.55 -22.14 26.03
N LYS A 517 1.01 -21.89 27.23
CA LYS A 517 0.01 -20.82 27.48
C LYS A 517 0.47 -19.46 26.96
N SER A 518 1.76 -19.15 27.14
CA SER A 518 2.37 -17.89 26.71
C SER A 518 3.05 -17.94 25.32
N PHE A 519 2.78 -18.95 24.49
CA PHE A 519 3.31 -18.97 23.11
C PHE A 519 2.68 -17.84 22.28
N CYS A 520 3.50 -16.84 21.97
CA CYS A 520 3.07 -15.49 21.59
C CYS A 520 2.85 -15.24 20.08
N CYS A 521 2.80 -16.29 19.25
CA CYS A 521 2.62 -16.12 17.80
C CYS A 521 1.16 -15.79 17.44
N ARG A 522 0.74 -14.54 17.69
CA ARG A 522 -0.65 -14.05 17.45
C ARG A 522 -1.18 -14.31 16.03
N VAL A 523 -0.31 -14.52 15.04
CA VAL A 523 -0.74 -14.85 13.66
C VAL A 523 -1.21 -16.31 13.52
N VAL A 524 -0.77 -17.21 14.41
CA VAL A 524 -1.31 -18.58 14.51
C VAL A 524 -2.70 -18.56 15.15
N ASP A 525 -2.93 -17.74 16.18
CA ASP A 525 -4.28 -17.50 16.72
C ASP A 525 -5.20 -16.84 15.70
N PHE A 526 -4.69 -15.88 14.92
CA PHE A 526 -5.43 -15.27 13.80
C PHE A 526 -5.79 -16.29 12.70
N GLY A 527 -4.89 -17.24 12.43
CA GLY A 527 -5.16 -18.38 11.55
C GLY A 527 -6.27 -19.30 12.07
N ALA A 528 -6.26 -19.61 13.37
CA ALA A 528 -7.32 -20.40 14.01
C ALA A 528 -8.66 -19.64 14.05
N PHE A 529 -8.64 -18.33 14.29
CA PHE A 529 -9.82 -17.46 14.26
C PHE A 529 -10.45 -17.41 12.86
N THR A 530 -9.66 -17.15 11.81
CA THR A 530 -10.14 -17.13 10.42
C THR A 530 -10.66 -18.51 9.97
N ALA A 531 -10.04 -19.61 10.39
CA ALA A 531 -10.56 -20.96 10.22
C ALA A 531 -11.91 -21.19 10.94
N CYS A 532 -12.05 -20.71 12.18
CA CYS A 532 -13.33 -20.80 12.92
C CYS A 532 -14.45 -20.03 12.23
N VAL A 533 -14.19 -18.81 11.77
CA VAL A 533 -15.16 -18.01 10.97
C VAL A 533 -15.54 -18.74 9.68
N THR A 534 -14.56 -19.34 8.98
CA THR A 534 -14.78 -20.12 7.75
C THR A 534 -15.76 -21.28 7.98
N LEU A 535 -15.58 -22.06 9.06
CA LEU A 535 -16.51 -23.14 9.42
C LEU A 535 -17.89 -22.60 9.79
N LEU A 536 -17.96 -21.56 10.65
CA LEU A 536 -19.23 -20.98 11.12
C LEU A 536 -20.10 -20.44 9.97
N LEU A 537 -19.49 -19.82 8.96
CA LEU A 537 -20.22 -19.35 7.76
C LEU A 537 -20.92 -20.51 7.05
N SER A 538 -20.24 -21.66 6.86
CA SER A 538 -20.87 -22.83 6.26
C SER A 538 -21.89 -23.52 7.17
N VAL A 539 -21.77 -23.39 8.50
CA VAL A 539 -22.81 -23.84 9.44
C VAL A 539 -24.09 -23.01 9.27
N LEU A 540 -23.97 -21.70 9.04
CA LEU A 540 -25.09 -20.74 8.96
C LEU A 540 -25.93 -20.80 7.68
N GLU A 541 -25.41 -21.38 6.60
CA GLU A 541 -26.14 -21.65 5.33
C GLU A 541 -27.18 -22.78 5.47
N ILE A 542 -28.35 -22.67 4.84
CA ILE A 542 -29.35 -23.76 4.78
C ILE A 542 -29.04 -24.68 3.58
N PRO A 543 -29.10 -26.02 3.71
CA PRO A 543 -28.92 -26.92 2.56
C PRO A 543 -30.03 -26.73 1.51
N PRO A 544 -29.73 -26.90 0.21
CA PRO A 544 -30.73 -26.76 -0.84
C PRO A 544 -31.85 -27.79 -0.71
N VAL A 545 -33.08 -27.36 -1.00
CA VAL A 545 -34.30 -28.17 -0.87
C VAL A 545 -34.17 -29.46 -1.70
N GLY A 546 -34.32 -30.61 -1.05
CA GLY A 546 -34.21 -31.95 -1.66
C GLY A 546 -32.97 -32.76 -1.28
N GLY A 547 -32.11 -32.29 -0.37
CA GLY A 547 -30.86 -32.95 0.01
C GLY A 547 -30.70 -33.25 1.51
N ASP A 548 -31.51 -34.13 2.09
CA ASP A 548 -31.38 -34.62 3.49
C ASP A 548 -30.21 -35.59 3.68
N ASN A 549 -28.99 -35.14 3.37
CA ASN A 549 -27.77 -35.85 3.70
C ASN A 549 -27.43 -35.68 5.19
N ILE A 550 -27.82 -36.66 6.01
CA ILE A 550 -27.51 -36.75 7.45
C ILE A 550 -26.03 -36.44 7.75
N ALA A 551 -25.11 -36.91 6.89
CA ALA A 551 -23.68 -36.65 7.00
C ALA A 551 -23.30 -35.16 7.02
N ILE A 552 -24.02 -34.29 6.32
CA ILE A 552 -23.78 -32.84 6.31
C ILE A 552 -24.17 -32.22 7.66
N GLN A 553 -25.28 -32.67 8.26
CA GLN A 553 -25.70 -32.19 9.58
C GLN A 553 -24.76 -32.68 10.69
N VAL A 554 -24.31 -33.94 10.61
CA VAL A 554 -23.28 -34.49 11.52
C VAL A 554 -21.97 -33.70 11.40
N GLN A 555 -21.52 -33.39 10.18
CA GLN A 555 -20.31 -32.60 9.99
C GLN A 555 -20.46 -31.17 10.54
N LYS A 556 -21.60 -30.50 10.30
CA LYS A 556 -21.87 -29.16 10.88
C LYS A 556 -21.87 -29.15 12.41
N GLN A 557 -22.39 -30.21 13.04
CA GLN A 557 -22.36 -30.35 14.49
C GLN A 557 -20.92 -30.56 15.01
N SER A 558 -20.13 -31.42 14.34
CA SER A 558 -18.71 -31.61 14.65
C SER A 558 -17.89 -30.32 14.46
N ASP A 559 -18.16 -29.55 13.40
CA ASP A 559 -17.53 -28.25 13.15
C ASP A 559 -17.84 -27.25 14.29
N LYS A 560 -19.07 -27.27 14.80
CA LYS A 560 -19.52 -26.41 15.91
C LYS A 560 -18.82 -26.79 17.23
N GLU A 561 -18.68 -28.08 17.52
CA GLU A 561 -17.95 -28.60 18.69
C GLU A 561 -16.44 -28.27 18.62
N LEU A 562 -15.86 -28.35 17.43
CA LEU A 562 -14.46 -28.00 17.18
C LEU A 562 -14.22 -26.50 17.42
N VAL A 563 -15.12 -25.63 16.93
CA VAL A 563 -15.06 -24.18 17.17
C VAL A 563 -15.31 -23.83 18.65
N GLN A 564 -16.22 -24.54 19.34
CA GLN A 564 -16.41 -24.38 20.78
C GLN A 564 -15.15 -24.76 21.59
N THR A 565 -14.39 -25.75 21.13
CA THR A 565 -13.10 -26.14 21.75
C THR A 565 -12.05 -25.02 21.61
N VAL A 566 -11.96 -24.39 20.43
CA VAL A 566 -11.09 -23.22 20.21
C VAL A 566 -11.54 -22.03 21.04
N LEU A 567 -12.85 -21.76 21.11
CA LEU A 567 -13.42 -20.68 21.90
C LEU A 567 -13.08 -20.79 23.40
N GLY A 568 -13.03 -22.00 23.96
CA GLY A 568 -12.59 -22.24 25.33
C GLY A 568 -11.15 -21.77 25.55
N ILE A 569 -10.22 -22.23 24.72
CA ILE A 569 -8.80 -21.88 24.79
C ILE A 569 -8.58 -20.38 24.58
N MET A 570 -9.21 -19.78 23.57
CA MET A 570 -9.12 -18.32 23.35
C MET A 570 -9.76 -17.53 24.49
N SER A 571 -10.76 -18.08 25.20
CA SER A 571 -11.34 -17.45 26.38
C SER A 571 -10.40 -17.50 27.60
N GLU A 572 -9.52 -18.50 27.73
CA GLU A 572 -8.45 -18.47 28.73
C GLU A 572 -7.45 -17.34 28.42
N CYS A 573 -6.96 -17.24 27.18
CA CYS A 573 -6.06 -16.14 26.78
C CYS A 573 -6.71 -14.75 26.93
N ALA A 574 -8.02 -14.63 26.72
CA ALA A 574 -8.76 -13.38 26.92
C ALA A 574 -8.88 -12.96 28.39
N MET A 575 -8.70 -13.87 29.36
CA MET A 575 -8.62 -13.53 30.79
C MET A 575 -7.27 -12.90 31.16
N GLU A 576 -6.24 -13.04 30.32
CA GLU A 576 -4.92 -12.43 30.48
C GLU A 576 -4.84 -11.03 29.84
N GLU A 577 -6.00 -10.37 29.60
CA GLU A 577 -6.14 -9.07 28.93
C GLU A 577 -5.62 -8.97 27.47
N ASP A 578 -5.42 -10.11 26.78
CA ASP A 578 -5.04 -10.08 25.36
C ASP A 578 -6.19 -9.55 24.47
N ILE A 579 -6.00 -8.36 23.91
CA ILE A 579 -6.99 -7.65 23.07
C ILE A 579 -7.40 -8.48 21.85
N MET A 580 -6.47 -9.20 21.21
CA MET A 580 -6.77 -10.04 20.04
C MET A 580 -7.63 -11.25 20.44
N ALA A 581 -7.33 -11.88 21.57
CA ALA A 581 -8.13 -12.96 22.11
C ALA A 581 -9.53 -12.47 22.50
N ILE A 582 -9.65 -11.35 23.22
CA ILE A 582 -10.93 -10.74 23.61
C ILE A 582 -11.81 -10.47 22.38
N GLN A 583 -11.26 -9.83 21.34
CA GLN A 583 -12.00 -9.51 20.12
C GLN A 583 -12.39 -10.77 19.32
N SER A 584 -11.49 -11.76 19.23
CA SER A 584 -11.77 -13.03 18.55
C SER A 584 -12.86 -13.86 19.25
N VAL A 585 -12.83 -13.91 20.58
CA VAL A 585 -13.79 -14.60 21.45
C VAL A 585 -15.20 -14.03 21.29
N ASP A 586 -15.34 -12.71 21.25
CA ASP A 586 -16.63 -12.03 21.10
C ASP A 586 -17.25 -12.25 19.71
N VAL A 587 -16.46 -12.14 18.63
CA VAL A 587 -16.92 -12.44 17.26
C VAL A 587 -17.36 -13.90 17.11
N ILE A 588 -16.58 -14.86 17.65
CA ILE A 588 -16.93 -16.28 17.61
C ILE A 588 -18.22 -16.56 18.41
N LYS A 589 -18.39 -15.93 19.59
CA LYS A 589 -19.63 -16.04 20.39
C LYS A 589 -20.85 -15.53 19.63
N LYS A 590 -20.79 -14.31 19.07
CA LYS A 590 -21.89 -13.71 18.30
C LYS A 590 -22.28 -14.54 17.08
N LEU A 591 -21.31 -15.10 16.36
CA LEU A 591 -21.57 -16.03 15.26
C LEU A 591 -22.20 -17.34 15.75
N LEU A 592 -21.70 -17.95 16.84
CA LEU A 592 -22.28 -19.17 17.42
C LEU A 592 -23.72 -18.95 17.92
N GLU A 593 -24.01 -17.83 18.58
CA GLU A 593 -25.35 -17.46 19.02
C GLU A 593 -26.31 -17.28 17.83
N SER A 594 -25.82 -16.68 16.73
CA SER A 594 -26.58 -16.57 15.47
C SER A 594 -26.84 -17.91 14.76
N THR A 595 -26.21 -19.03 15.18
CA THR A 595 -26.64 -20.37 14.73
C THR A 595 -27.96 -20.83 15.37
N ILE A 596 -28.44 -20.12 16.39
CA ILE A 596 -29.60 -20.50 17.22
C ILE A 596 -30.72 -19.44 17.13
N THR A 597 -30.37 -18.15 17.07
CA THR A 597 -31.35 -17.04 17.09
C THR A 597 -31.83 -16.60 15.70
N SER A 598 -33.06 -16.08 15.65
CA SER A 598 -33.63 -15.37 14.50
C SER A 598 -33.31 -13.88 14.58
N GLY A 599 -32.74 -13.32 13.53
CA GLY A 599 -32.38 -11.91 13.43
C GLY A 599 -31.43 -11.62 12.28
N ASN A 600 -31.21 -10.33 12.02
CA ASN A 600 -30.22 -9.84 11.08
C ASN A 600 -28.93 -9.50 11.83
N LEU A 601 -27.78 -10.01 11.37
CA LEU A 601 -26.46 -9.81 12.00
C LEU A 601 -25.50 -9.16 11.00
N ARG A 602 -24.79 -8.12 11.43
CA ARG A 602 -23.74 -7.46 10.64
C ARG A 602 -22.47 -7.36 11.46
N LEU A 603 -21.38 -7.93 10.97
CA LEU A 603 -20.07 -7.97 11.63
C LEU A 603 -18.99 -7.55 10.64
N THR A 604 -18.04 -6.73 11.07
CA THR A 604 -16.79 -6.51 10.33
C THR A 604 -15.74 -7.44 10.90
N ILE A 605 -15.24 -8.36 10.07
CA ILE A 605 -14.26 -9.38 10.46
C ILE A 605 -12.99 -9.14 9.61
N PRO A 606 -11.78 -9.15 10.22
CA PRO A 606 -10.52 -9.10 9.47
C PRO A 606 -10.47 -10.13 8.34
N TYR A 607 -9.78 -9.81 7.23
CA TYR A 607 -9.74 -10.59 5.98
C TYR A 607 -11.09 -10.66 5.23
N PHE A 608 -12.16 -11.09 5.90
CA PHE A 608 -13.52 -11.23 5.35
C PHE A 608 -14.24 -9.91 5.05
N GLY A 609 -13.83 -8.80 5.67
CA GLY A 609 -14.50 -7.50 5.57
C GLY A 609 -15.83 -7.46 6.33
N THR A 610 -16.76 -6.63 5.88
CA THR A 610 -18.11 -6.60 6.47
C THR A 610 -18.96 -7.74 5.92
N ILE A 611 -19.34 -8.67 6.80
CA ILE A 611 -20.31 -9.73 6.56
C ILE A 611 -21.68 -9.24 7.06
N SER A 612 -22.72 -9.37 6.24
CA SER A 612 -24.10 -9.07 6.65
C SER A 612 -25.00 -10.26 6.33
N ILE A 613 -25.69 -10.77 7.36
CA ILE A 613 -26.55 -11.95 7.35
C ILE A 613 -27.98 -11.48 7.62
N ALA A 614 -28.87 -11.53 6.63
CA ALA A 614 -30.29 -11.23 6.79
C ALA A 614 -31.13 -12.51 6.89
N ARG A 615 -32.05 -12.60 7.86
CA ARG A 615 -33.01 -13.71 7.97
C ARG A 615 -34.42 -13.14 8.13
N THR A 616 -35.21 -13.19 7.07
CA THR A 616 -36.60 -12.68 7.07
C THR A 616 -37.48 -13.53 8.00
N PRO A 617 -38.30 -12.91 8.87
CA PRO A 617 -39.15 -13.66 9.80
C PRO A 617 -40.28 -14.42 9.07
N ALA A 618 -40.62 -15.60 9.59
CA ALA A 618 -41.80 -16.33 9.14
C ALA A 618 -43.09 -15.60 9.57
N LEU A 619 -44.05 -15.46 8.64
CA LEU A 619 -45.27 -14.71 8.90
C LEU A 619 -46.18 -15.43 9.90
N SER A 620 -46.56 -14.76 11.00
CA SER A 620 -47.49 -15.30 11.99
C SER A 620 -48.93 -15.32 11.45
N SER A 621 -49.49 -16.50 11.23
CA SER A 621 -50.87 -16.67 10.75
C SER A 621 -51.91 -16.55 11.88
N THR A 622 -52.59 -15.41 11.96
CA THR A 622 -53.85 -15.28 12.72
C THR A 622 -55.01 -15.94 11.97
N PRO A 623 -55.92 -16.66 12.66
CA PRO A 623 -56.95 -17.46 12.01
C PRO A 623 -58.16 -16.63 11.52
N ALA A 624 -58.54 -16.82 10.25
CA ALA A 624 -59.80 -16.34 9.71
C ALA A 624 -60.84 -17.48 9.71
N THR A 625 -62.07 -17.20 10.16
CA THR A 625 -63.12 -18.19 10.38
C THR A 625 -63.96 -18.51 9.14
N ASN A 626 -64.27 -19.80 8.96
CA ASN A 626 -65.49 -20.39 8.38
C ASN A 626 -66.19 -19.72 7.18
N ILE A 627 -66.43 -20.50 6.12
CA ILE A 627 -67.81 -20.86 5.71
C ILE A 627 -67.81 -22.21 4.95
N THR A 628 -68.95 -22.90 5.02
CA THR A 628 -69.19 -24.32 4.70
C THR A 628 -69.28 -24.66 3.21
N GLN A 629 -68.97 -25.93 2.82
CA GLN A 629 -70.01 -26.90 2.42
C GLN A 629 -69.52 -28.37 2.23
N SER A 630 -70.44 -29.30 2.50
CA SER A 630 -70.57 -30.74 2.13
C SER A 630 -69.55 -31.40 1.17
N SER A 631 -69.20 -32.69 1.21
CA SER A 631 -69.26 -33.84 2.15
C SER A 631 -69.13 -35.16 1.35
N THR A 632 -68.06 -35.94 1.60
CA THR A 632 -68.05 -37.42 1.88
C THR A 632 -68.56 -38.48 0.86
N PRO A 633 -68.16 -39.78 0.95
CA PRO A 633 -66.85 -40.38 1.31
C PRO A 633 -66.54 -41.68 0.48
N SER A 634 -65.73 -42.62 1.03
CA SER A 634 -65.55 -44.06 0.65
C SER A 634 -64.51 -44.36 -0.45
N THR A 635 -63.71 -45.45 -0.46
CA THR A 635 -63.42 -46.58 0.48
C THR A 635 -62.09 -47.26 0.01
N VAL A 636 -61.04 -47.42 0.83
CA VAL A 636 -60.69 -48.56 1.76
C VAL A 636 -59.79 -49.67 1.17
N ASN A 637 -58.93 -50.25 2.04
CA ASN A 637 -58.06 -51.45 1.91
C ASN A 637 -56.73 -51.33 1.12
N GLN A 638 -55.56 -51.61 1.71
CA GLN A 638 -54.92 -52.90 2.16
C GLN A 638 -54.23 -53.64 0.99
N SER A 639 -53.06 -54.29 1.13
CA SER A 639 -52.07 -54.40 2.24
C SER A 639 -50.74 -55.01 1.70
N SER A 640 -49.68 -55.07 2.54
CA SER A 640 -48.63 -56.15 2.61
C SER A 640 -47.82 -56.53 1.34
N SER A 641 -46.52 -56.90 1.37
CA SER A 641 -45.47 -56.93 2.41
C SER A 641 -44.18 -57.52 1.81
N ASN A 642 -42.99 -57.16 2.33
CA ASN A 642 -41.71 -57.91 2.24
C ASN A 642 -41.10 -58.13 0.82
N ALA A 643 -39.80 -58.45 0.64
CA ALA A 643 -38.58 -58.07 1.37
C ALA A 643 -37.33 -58.26 0.46
N THR A 644 -36.27 -57.50 0.78
CA THR A 644 -34.81 -57.65 0.52
C THR A 644 -34.22 -59.03 0.13
N PRO A 645 -32.98 -59.12 -0.43
CA PRO A 645 -32.15 -58.10 -1.13
C PRO A 645 -31.24 -58.64 -2.30
N ASN A 646 -30.30 -57.78 -2.75
CA ASN A 646 -28.91 -58.07 -3.23
C ASN A 646 -28.52 -58.00 -4.73
N THR A 647 -27.26 -57.53 -4.90
CA THR A 647 -26.28 -57.73 -6.00
C THR A 647 -26.40 -56.97 -7.34
N ILE A 648 -25.75 -55.79 -7.35
CA ILE A 648 -24.98 -55.13 -8.42
C ILE A 648 -24.07 -56.17 -9.14
N PRO A 649 -23.87 -56.17 -10.49
CA PRO A 649 -23.07 -55.14 -11.17
C PRO A 649 -23.35 -54.74 -12.64
N ASN A 650 -22.85 -53.54 -12.98
CA ASN A 650 -22.28 -53.06 -14.26
C ASN A 650 -23.00 -53.38 -15.60
N LEU A 651 -23.41 -52.33 -16.33
CA LEU A 651 -22.67 -51.82 -17.50
C LEU A 651 -23.23 -50.49 -18.07
N ILE A 652 -22.31 -49.71 -18.65
CA ILE A 652 -22.47 -48.46 -19.43
C ILE A 652 -21.99 -48.80 -20.87
N PRO A 653 -22.39 -48.15 -21.99
CA PRO A 653 -23.21 -46.93 -22.17
C PRO A 653 -24.44 -47.09 -23.09
N GLY A 654 -25.20 -45.99 -23.25
CA GLY A 654 -26.15 -45.77 -24.35
C GLY A 654 -26.48 -44.28 -24.49
N GLU A 655 -26.31 -43.71 -25.68
CA GLU A 655 -26.37 -42.25 -25.87
C GLU A 655 -27.76 -41.70 -26.26
N SER A 656 -27.95 -40.42 -25.93
CA SER A 656 -28.67 -39.42 -26.73
C SER A 656 -30.22 -39.38 -26.77
N GLN A 657 -30.70 -38.21 -26.32
CA GLN A 657 -31.68 -37.32 -26.95
C GLN A 657 -33.20 -37.40 -26.63
N GLN A 658 -33.67 -36.19 -26.28
CA GLN A 658 -34.97 -35.57 -26.59
C GLN A 658 -36.24 -36.01 -25.85
N THR A 659 -36.40 -35.36 -24.67
CA THR A 659 -37.54 -34.46 -24.37
C THR A 659 -38.96 -34.87 -24.75
N THR A 660 -39.81 -34.98 -23.73
CA THR A 660 -41.16 -34.41 -23.77
C THR A 660 -41.58 -33.98 -22.37
N GLN A 661 -42.51 -33.03 -22.28
CA GLN A 661 -42.91 -32.43 -21.00
C GLN A 661 -43.81 -33.36 -20.17
N ASN A 662 -43.81 -33.17 -18.86
CA ASN A 662 -45.02 -33.34 -18.05
C ASN A 662 -45.07 -32.22 -17.02
N GLN A 663 -46.20 -31.50 -16.99
CA GLN A 663 -46.51 -30.50 -15.97
C GLN A 663 -47.01 -31.21 -14.71
N PHE A 664 -46.63 -30.70 -13.53
CA PHE A 664 -47.43 -30.81 -12.33
C PHE A 664 -47.37 -29.48 -11.57
N ASP A 665 -48.53 -28.87 -11.36
CA ASP A 665 -48.64 -27.59 -10.65
C ASP A 665 -48.42 -27.76 -9.13
N PRO A 666 -47.91 -26.71 -8.44
CA PRO A 666 -47.32 -26.87 -7.12
C PRO A 666 -48.34 -26.94 -5.98
N ILE A 667 -48.15 -27.89 -5.06
CA ILE A 667 -48.80 -27.86 -3.75
C ILE A 667 -48.10 -26.81 -2.88
N SER A 668 -48.80 -25.70 -2.63
CA SER A 668 -48.34 -24.59 -1.80
C SER A 668 -48.07 -25.03 -0.34
N TYR A 669 -46.82 -24.90 0.10
CA TYR A 669 -46.44 -24.90 1.53
C TYR A 669 -45.83 -23.53 1.93
N PRO A 670 -45.96 -23.09 3.19
CA PRO A 670 -45.53 -21.76 3.59
C PRO A 670 -44.01 -21.57 3.47
N TRP A 671 -43.63 -20.40 2.97
CA TRP A 671 -42.23 -20.01 2.80
C TRP A 671 -41.55 -19.79 4.16
N ALA A 672 -40.46 -20.52 4.40
CA ALA A 672 -39.44 -20.14 5.38
C ALA A 672 -38.34 -19.39 4.63
N ALA A 673 -38.04 -18.15 5.02
CA ALA A 673 -37.18 -17.27 4.23
C ALA A 673 -35.68 -17.55 4.44
N GLN A 674 -34.90 -17.29 3.39
CA GLN A 674 -33.48 -17.67 3.32
C GLN A 674 -32.56 -16.72 4.10
N PRO A 675 -31.48 -17.23 4.72
CA PRO A 675 -30.37 -16.40 5.18
C PRO A 675 -29.60 -15.81 4.00
N ILE A 676 -29.75 -14.51 3.73
CA ILE A 676 -28.95 -13.82 2.71
C ILE A 676 -27.65 -13.36 3.36
N VAL A 677 -26.54 -14.00 3.00
CA VAL A 677 -25.18 -13.65 3.43
C VAL A 677 -24.50 -12.82 2.34
N SER A 678 -24.09 -11.60 2.65
CA SER A 678 -23.36 -10.68 1.77
C SER A 678 -22.02 -10.29 2.38
N PHE A 679 -21.02 -10.06 1.53
CA PHE A 679 -19.62 -9.82 1.92
C PHE A 679 -19.06 -8.57 1.24
N LYS A 680 -18.43 -7.68 2.01
CA LYS A 680 -17.79 -6.45 1.51
C LYS A 680 -16.38 -6.32 2.10
N SER A 681 -15.40 -6.86 1.37
CA SER A 681 -13.95 -6.74 1.64
C SER A 681 -13.24 -6.07 0.47
N SER A 682 -12.10 -5.41 0.74
CA SER A 682 -11.18 -4.92 -0.29
C SER A 682 -10.31 -6.02 -0.90
N GLN A 683 -10.21 -7.18 -0.26
CA GLN A 683 -9.33 -8.29 -0.66
C GLN A 683 -10.01 -9.34 -1.57
N PHE A 684 -11.29 -9.17 -1.90
CA PHE A 684 -12.03 -10.06 -2.81
C PHE A 684 -12.50 -9.33 -4.08
N PRO A 685 -12.58 -10.03 -5.24
CA PRO A 685 -13.23 -9.48 -6.42
C PRO A 685 -14.68 -9.07 -6.11
N PRO A 686 -15.19 -7.96 -6.67
CA PRO A 686 -16.57 -7.57 -6.46
C PRO A 686 -17.52 -8.65 -7.00
N LEU A 687 -18.50 -9.03 -6.19
CA LEU A 687 -19.65 -9.79 -6.67
C LEU A 687 -20.42 -8.93 -7.69
N GLU A 688 -20.91 -9.57 -8.76
CA GLU A 688 -21.83 -8.93 -9.70
C GLU A 688 -23.18 -8.63 -9.03
N PRO A 689 -23.97 -7.66 -9.54
CA PRO A 689 -24.79 -6.77 -8.71
C PRO A 689 -25.75 -7.49 -7.77
N GLU A 690 -25.64 -7.15 -6.48
CA GLU A 690 -26.46 -7.67 -5.39
C GLU A 690 -27.96 -7.44 -5.69
N GLN A 691 -28.78 -8.49 -5.56
CA GLN A 691 -30.21 -8.29 -5.34
C GLN A 691 -30.38 -7.56 -4.01
N GLN A 692 -30.84 -6.31 -4.06
CA GLN A 692 -30.89 -5.44 -2.89
C GLN A 692 -31.98 -5.92 -1.93
N VAL A 693 -31.60 -6.19 -0.68
CA VAL A 693 -32.53 -6.38 0.44
C VAL A 693 -32.86 -4.99 0.98
N GLU A 694 -33.98 -4.43 0.55
CA GLU A 694 -34.42 -3.05 0.83
C GLU A 694 -34.96 -2.82 2.26
N ASP A 695 -34.47 -3.54 3.28
CA ASP A 695 -34.57 -3.01 4.65
C ASP A 695 -33.43 -3.46 5.58
N TRP A 696 -32.71 -2.46 6.10
CA TRP A 696 -31.75 -2.57 7.21
C TRP A 696 -31.93 -1.40 8.21
N SER A 697 -33.02 -0.64 8.09
CA SER A 697 -33.23 0.63 8.80
C SER A 697 -33.52 0.47 10.29
N GLY A 698 -34.06 -0.68 10.71
CA GLY A 698 -34.49 -0.96 12.08
C GLY A 698 -33.46 -1.59 13.02
N LEU A 699 -32.23 -1.83 12.57
CA LEU A 699 -31.18 -2.41 13.42
C LEU A 699 -30.47 -1.31 14.21
N GLN A 700 -30.62 -1.33 15.52
CA GLN A 700 -29.85 -0.46 16.42
C GLN A 700 -28.35 -0.66 16.20
N ALA A 701 -27.60 0.44 16.29
CA ALA A 701 -26.15 0.38 16.30
C ALA A 701 -25.63 -0.36 17.55
N ASP A 702 -24.36 -0.78 17.44
CA ASP A 702 -23.48 -1.41 18.44
C ASP A 702 -23.27 -2.91 18.24
N ASN A 703 -22.20 -3.23 17.50
CA ASN A 703 -21.29 -4.38 17.69
C ASN A 703 -20.16 -4.40 16.63
N THR A 704 -19.64 -3.22 16.26
CA THR A 704 -18.48 -3.11 15.35
C THR A 704 -17.19 -3.26 16.15
N LEU A 705 -16.75 -4.50 16.40
CA LEU A 705 -15.40 -4.72 16.91
C LEU A 705 -14.38 -4.38 15.82
N PHE A 706 -13.68 -3.27 16.01
CA PHE A 706 -12.60 -2.86 15.13
C PHE A 706 -11.26 -3.42 15.63
N PHE A 707 -10.63 -4.26 14.80
CA PHE A 707 -9.27 -4.76 15.01
C PHE A 707 -8.23 -3.71 14.56
N ASP A 708 -8.37 -2.44 14.97
CA ASP A 708 -7.51 -1.34 14.51
C ASP A 708 -6.03 -1.62 14.78
N SER A 709 -5.70 -2.14 15.96
CA SER A 709 -4.33 -2.53 16.34
C SER A 709 -3.61 -3.41 15.29
N LEU A 710 -4.31 -4.41 14.73
CA LEU A 710 -3.67 -5.45 13.90
C LEU A 710 -3.37 -4.97 12.47
N LEU A 711 -4.23 -4.11 11.92
CA LEU A 711 -4.17 -3.70 10.50
C LEU A 711 -4.05 -2.19 10.28
N ASN A 712 -4.19 -1.35 11.31
CA ASN A 712 -4.07 0.11 11.28
C ASN A 712 -3.11 0.60 12.39
N THR A 713 -1.93 -0.01 12.53
CA THR A 713 -0.88 0.56 13.39
C THR A 713 -0.28 1.80 12.72
N ASP A 714 -0.28 2.93 13.42
CA ASP A 714 0.29 4.19 12.91
C ASP A 714 1.80 4.11 12.65
N LEU A 715 2.27 4.94 11.73
CA LEU A 715 3.70 5.11 11.43
C LEU A 715 4.42 5.98 12.47
N GLU A 716 3.67 6.77 13.25
CA GLU A 716 4.21 7.55 14.36
C GLU A 716 4.52 6.66 15.57
N GLY A 717 5.67 6.90 16.21
CA GLY A 717 6.39 5.92 17.04
C GLY A 717 5.77 5.52 18.38
N ASN A 718 4.51 5.85 18.66
CA ASN A 718 3.88 5.51 19.94
C ASN A 718 3.68 4.00 20.10
N CYS A 719 3.97 3.51 21.31
CA CYS A 719 3.38 2.30 21.87
C CYS A 719 2.02 2.66 22.49
N GLY A 720 1.08 1.70 22.55
CA GLY A 720 -0.32 1.99 22.86
C GLY A 720 -0.60 2.29 24.33
N GLU A 721 -0.61 3.57 24.72
CA GLU A 721 -1.07 4.00 26.06
C GLU A 721 -2.57 4.33 26.13
N GLU A 722 -3.19 4.81 25.05
CA GLU A 722 -4.52 5.46 25.10
C GLU A 722 -5.66 4.55 25.56
N ASN A 723 -5.59 3.24 25.26
CA ASN A 723 -6.62 2.27 25.65
C ASN A 723 -6.50 1.74 27.10
N ARG A 724 -5.59 2.25 27.95
CA ARG A 724 -5.35 1.69 29.30
C ARG A 724 -5.32 2.68 30.48
N ARG A 725 -5.57 3.99 30.30
CA ARG A 725 -5.53 4.98 31.42
C ARG A 725 -6.85 5.70 31.71
N GLY A 726 -7.73 5.01 32.43
CA GLY A 726 -8.75 5.67 33.25
C GLY A 726 -8.17 6.13 34.60
N ASN A 727 -8.18 7.44 34.86
CA ASN A 727 -7.90 8.10 36.15
C ASN A 727 -6.54 7.84 36.85
N TYR A 728 -5.62 8.81 36.80
CA TYR A 728 -5.04 9.42 38.02
C TYR A 728 -4.45 10.82 37.70
N ARG A 729 -4.09 11.61 38.73
CA ARG A 729 -3.73 13.05 38.61
C ARG A 729 -2.23 13.35 38.80
N ARG A 730 -1.74 14.36 38.05
CA ARG A 730 -0.64 15.33 38.32
C ARG A 730 0.48 14.97 39.32
N PHE A 731 1.73 15.10 38.85
CA PHE A 731 2.78 16.06 39.27
C PHE A 731 3.74 16.20 38.05
N GLN A 732 4.30 17.33 37.56
CA GLN A 732 4.59 18.72 37.99
C GLN A 732 6.04 18.98 38.47
N ASP A 733 6.65 20.02 37.87
CA ASP A 733 7.87 20.81 38.20
C ASP A 733 9.27 20.42 37.63
N GLN A 734 10.07 21.49 37.42
CA GLN A 734 11.50 21.64 37.01
C GLN A 734 11.82 21.36 35.51
N ASP A 735 12.19 22.34 34.66
CA ASP A 735 13.25 23.39 34.64
C ASP A 735 14.55 22.92 33.92
N ALA A 736 15.24 23.70 33.07
CA ALA A 736 14.99 25.04 32.49
C ALA A 736 15.96 25.33 31.29
N PHE A 737 15.90 26.57 30.75
CA PHE A 737 16.75 27.19 29.70
C PHE A 737 16.46 26.75 28.24
N PHE A 738 16.51 27.63 27.23
CA PHE A 738 17.15 28.97 27.13
C PHE A 738 16.20 30.16 26.90
N ARG A 739 16.76 31.38 27.01
CA ARG A 739 16.15 32.70 26.69
C ARG A 739 16.50 33.08 25.22
N LEU A 740 16.07 34.18 24.59
CA LEU A 740 15.53 35.48 25.01
C LEU A 740 14.83 36.17 23.81
N VAL A 741 13.88 37.08 24.03
CA VAL A 741 13.90 38.51 23.61
C VAL A 741 12.62 39.21 24.14
N ASP A 742 12.71 40.51 24.40
CA ASP A 742 11.78 41.31 25.22
C ASP A 742 10.97 42.32 24.37
N VAL A 743 9.67 42.47 24.65
CA VAL A 743 8.89 43.68 24.33
C VAL A 743 7.98 44.02 25.51
N THR A 744 8.39 45.02 26.30
CA THR A 744 7.61 45.61 27.40
C THR A 744 6.19 46.06 27.01
N LEU A 745 5.23 45.80 27.89
CA LEU A 745 4.11 46.72 28.17
C LEU A 745 4.01 46.99 29.68
N ARG A 746 3.73 48.25 30.05
CA ARG A 746 3.83 48.74 31.44
C ARG A 746 2.46 48.95 32.08
N GLY A 747 2.32 48.47 33.32
CA GLY A 747 1.53 49.15 34.36
C GLY A 747 0.06 48.73 34.52
N GLY A 748 -0.22 47.98 35.58
CA GLY A 748 -1.57 47.72 36.11
C GLY A 748 -1.48 46.84 37.35
N LYS A 749 -2.01 47.28 38.50
CA LYS A 749 -1.90 46.55 39.78
C LYS A 749 -3.21 45.85 40.16
N ILE A 750 -3.09 44.56 40.48
CA ILE A 750 -3.59 43.90 41.71
C ILE A 750 -5.01 44.26 42.18
N LEU A 751 -5.90 43.27 42.25
CA LEU A 751 -6.48 42.85 43.55
C LEU A 751 -7.05 41.42 43.53
N ILE A 752 -6.93 40.72 44.66
CA ILE A 752 -7.60 39.44 44.95
C ILE A 752 -8.55 39.68 46.13
N CYS A 753 -9.81 39.25 46.03
CA CYS A 753 -10.75 39.17 47.16
C CYS A 753 -11.61 37.92 47.06
N HIS A 754 -11.95 37.32 48.22
CA HIS A 754 -12.58 36.00 48.29
C HIS A 754 -13.56 35.93 49.48
N VAL A 755 -14.87 36.02 49.19
CA VAL A 755 -16.02 35.91 50.13
C VAL A 755 -17.19 35.31 49.30
N LYS A 756 -17.98 34.28 49.62
CA LYS A 756 -18.30 33.44 50.79
C LYS A 756 -19.72 33.66 51.40
N GLU A 757 -20.66 32.83 50.90
CA GLU A 757 -21.87 32.26 51.55
C GLU A 757 -23.16 33.10 51.86
N ARG A 758 -24.29 32.57 51.33
CA ARG A 758 -25.56 32.11 52.02
C ARG A 758 -26.91 32.86 51.92
N SER A 759 -27.96 32.01 51.90
CA SER A 759 -29.39 32.20 52.29
C SER A 759 -30.32 32.94 51.28
N LYS A 760 -31.65 32.72 51.19
CA LYS A 760 -32.67 31.89 51.91
C LYS A 760 -33.85 31.61 50.90
N VAL A 761 -34.47 30.41 50.72
CA VAL A 761 -35.49 29.64 51.51
C VAL A 761 -36.98 29.93 51.11
N GLU A 762 -37.88 28.96 51.35
CA GLU A 762 -39.38 28.93 51.18
C GLU A 762 -39.97 28.40 49.83
N ASN A 763 -41.08 27.62 49.76
CA ASN A 763 -41.88 26.89 50.77
C ASN A 763 -42.78 25.74 50.17
N CYS A 764 -43.14 24.73 50.99
CA CYS A 764 -44.29 23.74 50.96
C CYS A 764 -44.79 23.05 49.64
N SER A 765 -45.41 21.86 49.59
CA SER A 765 -45.64 20.64 50.43
C SER A 765 -46.28 19.52 49.52
N THR A 766 -46.82 18.33 49.84
CA THR A 766 -47.29 17.59 51.05
C THR A 766 -47.50 16.06 50.71
N SER A 767 -47.63 15.18 51.73
CA SER A 767 -48.41 13.89 51.87
C SER A 767 -48.70 12.92 50.68
N LEU A 768 -48.85 11.58 50.76
CA LEU A 768 -48.40 10.39 51.58
C LEU A 768 -49.42 9.22 51.33
N THR A 769 -48.99 7.98 50.98
CA THR A 769 -49.42 6.65 51.59
C THR A 769 -49.17 5.36 50.75
N SER A 770 -48.58 4.34 51.42
CA SER A 770 -48.92 2.89 51.47
C SER A 770 -48.94 1.90 50.25
N ILE A 771 -47.74 1.42 49.86
CA ILE A 771 -47.28 0.00 49.70
C ILE A 771 -48.31 -1.16 49.46
N LYS A 772 -48.15 -1.94 48.36
CA LYS A 772 -47.98 -3.44 48.37
C LYS A 772 -47.63 -4.12 47.01
N ASN A 773 -46.46 -4.77 46.97
CA ASN A 773 -45.98 -5.98 46.24
C ASN A 773 -46.13 -6.23 44.70
N LEU A 774 -44.96 -6.52 44.09
CA LEU A 774 -44.66 -7.39 42.92
C LEU A 774 -45.37 -7.19 41.56
N HIS A 775 -44.64 -6.68 40.55
CA HIS A 775 -44.23 -7.47 39.36
C HIS A 775 -43.12 -6.79 38.52
N LEU A 776 -42.93 -7.25 37.27
CA LEU A 776 -41.81 -6.98 36.35
C LEU A 776 -41.65 -5.52 35.86
N VAL A 777 -40.40 -5.14 35.59
CA VAL A 777 -39.88 -4.36 34.42
C VAL A 777 -40.41 -2.93 34.18
N SER A 778 -39.50 -2.07 33.70
CA SER A 778 -39.69 -0.63 33.38
C SER A 778 -39.84 0.28 34.63
N THR A 779 -39.42 1.55 34.64
CA THR A 779 -38.86 2.42 33.57
C THR A 779 -37.93 3.51 34.17
N ASN A 780 -37.24 4.26 33.30
CA ASN A 780 -36.77 5.64 33.52
C ASN A 780 -35.77 5.91 34.68
N ILE A 781 -34.48 5.93 34.36
CA ILE A 781 -33.57 6.92 34.96
C ILE A 781 -33.64 8.20 34.10
N PHE A 782 -34.34 9.21 34.60
CA PHE A 782 -34.51 10.51 33.96
C PHE A 782 -33.37 11.44 34.41
N ILE A 783 -32.20 11.37 33.74
CA ILE A 783 -31.08 12.27 34.07
C ILE A 783 -31.36 13.66 33.51
N LYS A 784 -31.70 14.59 34.41
CA LYS A 784 -31.54 16.03 34.18
C LYS A 784 -30.04 16.39 34.24
N THR A 785 -29.32 16.22 33.14
CA THR A 785 -28.06 16.94 32.91
C THR A 785 -28.34 18.25 32.20
N THR A 786 -28.96 19.18 32.94
CA THR A 786 -28.86 20.62 32.63
C THR A 786 -27.44 21.08 32.91
N SER A 787 -26.48 20.64 32.09
CA SER A 787 -25.19 21.32 31.97
C SER A 787 -25.42 22.55 31.11
N SER A 788 -25.87 23.62 31.76
CA SER A 788 -26.05 24.94 31.15
C SER A 788 -24.68 25.55 30.83
N TYR A 789 -24.04 25.03 29.78
CA TYR A 789 -23.04 25.80 29.07
C TYR A 789 -23.67 27.12 28.64
N HIS A 790 -23.00 28.23 28.94
CA HIS A 790 -23.34 29.51 28.34
C HIS A 790 -23.02 29.44 26.85
N PHE A 791 -24.01 29.04 26.05
CA PHE A 791 -24.24 29.81 24.82
C PHE A 791 -24.40 31.28 25.25
N PRO A 792 -23.67 32.23 24.65
CA PRO A 792 -24.01 33.63 24.83
C PRO A 792 -25.43 33.84 24.28
N GLU A 793 -26.36 34.32 25.12
CA GLU A 793 -27.67 34.78 24.66
C GLU A 793 -27.52 36.10 23.87
N SER A 794 -26.94 35.99 22.68
CA SER A 794 -26.75 37.07 21.73
C SER A 794 -27.02 36.63 20.28
N ALA A 795 -27.98 35.73 20.10
CA ALA A 795 -28.64 35.45 18.81
C ALA A 795 -29.44 36.66 18.24
N ALA A 796 -29.20 37.85 18.78
CA ALA A 796 -29.75 39.15 18.37
C ALA A 796 -28.68 40.09 17.78
N ASN A 797 -27.42 39.65 17.64
CA ASN A 797 -26.36 40.47 17.01
C ASN A 797 -25.14 39.64 16.52
N MET A 798 -25.37 38.55 15.78
CA MET A 798 -24.28 37.96 14.98
C MET A 798 -23.99 38.88 13.77
N PRO A 799 -22.73 39.25 13.49
CA PRO A 799 -22.41 40.17 12.42
C PRO A 799 -22.67 39.51 11.06
N GLY A 800 -23.58 40.11 10.28
CA GLY A 800 -23.81 39.71 8.89
C GLY A 800 -22.57 39.95 8.04
N MET A 801 -22.36 39.09 7.04
CA MET A 801 -21.22 39.14 6.14
C MET A 801 -21.64 39.50 4.70
N LYS A 802 -20.76 40.21 4.00
CA LYS A 802 -20.99 40.67 2.62
C LYS A 802 -20.71 39.54 1.62
N VAL A 803 -21.58 39.38 0.63
CA VAL A 803 -21.54 38.34 -0.41
C VAL A 803 -22.04 38.88 -1.76
N ALA A 804 -21.55 38.34 -2.88
CA ALA A 804 -22.08 38.60 -4.21
C ALA A 804 -22.93 37.42 -4.71
N GLN A 805 -24.22 37.66 -4.97
CA GLN A 805 -25.17 36.63 -5.38
C GLN A 805 -25.48 36.68 -6.88
N LEU A 806 -25.45 35.51 -7.54
CA LEU A 806 -26.07 35.31 -8.84
C LEU A 806 -27.55 34.98 -8.62
N VAL A 807 -28.44 35.88 -9.06
CA VAL A 807 -29.90 35.72 -8.89
C VAL A 807 -30.56 35.09 -10.12
N GLU A 808 -30.10 35.47 -11.32
CA GLU A 808 -30.55 34.94 -12.61
C GLU A 808 -29.34 34.82 -13.55
N PRO A 809 -29.26 33.82 -14.44
CA PRO A 809 -28.21 33.74 -15.45
C PRO A 809 -28.25 34.94 -16.42
N GLY A 810 -27.08 35.40 -16.86
CA GLY A 810 -26.95 36.56 -17.75
C GLY A 810 -27.31 37.91 -17.12
N LYS A 811 -27.51 37.97 -15.79
CA LYS A 811 -27.65 39.23 -15.04
C LYS A 811 -26.37 39.56 -14.27
N PRO A 812 -26.13 40.86 -13.95
CA PRO A 812 -25.13 41.24 -12.96
C PRO A 812 -25.39 40.56 -11.61
N LEU A 813 -24.31 40.27 -10.88
CA LEU A 813 -24.40 39.79 -9.49
C LEU A 813 -24.84 40.94 -8.59
N ILE A 814 -25.66 40.60 -7.59
CA ILE A 814 -26.15 41.55 -6.59
C ILE A 814 -25.36 41.34 -5.29
N THR A 815 -24.65 42.38 -4.86
CA THR A 815 -23.93 42.37 -3.58
C THR A 815 -24.92 42.63 -2.43
N THR A 816 -24.91 41.75 -1.44
CA THR A 816 -25.87 41.74 -0.31
C THR A 816 -25.19 41.31 0.99
N THR A 817 -25.92 41.34 2.10
CA THR A 817 -25.46 40.84 3.41
C THR A 817 -26.27 39.60 3.80
N ILE A 818 -25.61 38.53 4.22
CA ILE A 818 -26.24 37.33 4.77
C ILE A 818 -25.68 37.01 6.16
N GLU A 819 -26.32 36.08 6.88
CA GLU A 819 -25.80 35.57 8.15
C GLU A 819 -24.42 34.90 7.94
N ARG A 820 -23.49 35.13 8.88
CA ARG A 820 -22.16 34.51 8.85
C ARG A 820 -22.28 33.03 9.24
N PRO A 821 -21.79 32.07 8.43
CA PRO A 821 -21.94 30.65 8.72
C PRO A 821 -21.03 30.22 9.89
N VAL A 822 -21.50 29.21 10.64
CA VAL A 822 -20.82 28.58 11.77
C VAL A 822 -20.34 27.18 11.33
N PRO A 823 -19.09 26.78 11.59
CA PRO A 823 -18.60 25.46 11.15
C PRO A 823 -19.29 24.34 11.92
N GLY A 824 -19.76 23.32 11.19
CA GLY A 824 -20.09 22.02 11.74
C GLY A 824 -18.85 21.21 12.14
N PRO A 825 -19.02 19.99 12.68
CA PRO A 825 -17.93 19.28 13.35
C PRO A 825 -16.70 18.94 12.51
N LYS A 826 -16.80 18.90 11.17
CA LYS A 826 -15.66 18.67 10.25
C LYS A 826 -15.41 19.84 9.31
N ASP A 827 -15.98 21.01 9.62
CA ASP A 827 -15.96 22.15 8.72
C ASP A 827 -14.87 23.13 9.16
N VAL A 828 -14.30 23.81 8.17
CA VAL A 828 -13.33 24.89 8.35
C VAL A 828 -13.95 26.17 7.84
N LEU A 829 -14.04 27.18 8.72
CA LEU A 829 -14.52 28.52 8.40
C LEU A 829 -13.32 29.37 7.99
N VAL A 830 -13.22 29.63 6.69
CA VAL A 830 -12.12 30.42 6.10
C VAL A 830 -12.58 31.85 5.90
N LYS A 831 -11.82 32.80 6.43
CA LYS A 831 -11.88 34.22 6.05
C LYS A 831 -11.20 34.38 4.70
N VAL A 832 -11.98 34.69 3.67
CA VAL A 832 -11.47 34.78 2.29
C VAL A 832 -10.69 36.07 2.12
N GLU A 833 -9.39 35.98 1.82
CA GLU A 833 -8.56 37.17 1.53
C GLU A 833 -8.54 37.47 0.02
N ALA A 834 -8.51 36.42 -0.80
CA ALA A 834 -8.48 36.52 -2.26
C ALA A 834 -9.35 35.44 -2.91
N ALA A 835 -10.25 35.86 -3.80
CA ALA A 835 -11.05 34.99 -4.65
C ALA A 835 -10.67 35.23 -6.12
N CYS A 836 -10.21 34.20 -6.83
CA CYS A 836 -9.82 34.36 -8.24
C CYS A 836 -11.02 34.12 -9.16
N LEU A 837 -11.27 35.07 -10.06
CA LEU A 837 -12.13 34.87 -11.21
C LEU A 837 -11.32 34.30 -12.38
N VAL A 838 -11.96 33.42 -13.15
CA VAL A 838 -11.35 32.71 -14.28
C VAL A 838 -12.17 32.94 -15.54
N PRO A 839 -11.62 32.78 -16.76
CA PRO A 839 -12.38 33.03 -18.00
C PRO A 839 -13.65 32.17 -18.15
N ASN A 840 -13.74 31.06 -17.40
CA ASN A 840 -14.95 30.25 -17.34
C ASN A 840 -16.07 30.88 -16.48
N SER A 841 -15.76 31.74 -15.52
CA SER A 841 -16.75 32.36 -14.63
C SER A 841 -17.76 33.20 -15.40
N ALA A 842 -17.28 34.01 -16.36
CA ALA A 842 -18.14 34.76 -17.27
C ALA A 842 -19.00 33.86 -18.16
N ASN A 843 -18.46 32.73 -18.65
CA ASN A 843 -19.24 31.77 -19.45
C ASN A 843 -20.35 31.11 -18.61
N VAL A 844 -20.06 30.68 -17.38
CA VAL A 844 -21.03 30.00 -16.49
C VAL A 844 -22.13 30.96 -16.04
N ILE A 845 -21.81 32.22 -15.77
CA ILE A 845 -22.80 33.27 -15.46
C ILE A 845 -23.71 33.55 -16.66
N ASN A 846 -23.15 33.69 -17.87
CA ASN A 846 -23.90 34.13 -19.05
C ASN A 846 -24.67 33.00 -19.76
N ASP A 847 -24.04 31.82 -19.91
CA ASP A 847 -24.59 30.73 -20.72
C ASP A 847 -25.64 29.87 -19.98
N GLY A 848 -25.74 30.00 -18.65
CA GLY A 848 -26.69 29.27 -17.83
C GLY A 848 -26.40 27.77 -17.71
N GLN A 849 -27.46 26.94 -17.61
CA GLN A 849 -27.33 25.48 -17.55
C GLN A 849 -26.96 24.90 -18.92
N LYS A 850 -26.03 23.94 -18.95
CA LYS A 850 -25.64 23.21 -20.16
C LYS A 850 -25.91 21.72 -20.03
N LYS A 851 -25.98 21.03 -21.18
CA LYS A 851 -26.24 19.58 -21.31
C LYS A 851 -25.40 18.67 -20.38
N TYR A 852 -24.24 19.13 -19.91
CA TYR A 852 -23.26 18.35 -19.15
C TYR A 852 -23.06 18.83 -17.70
N TYR A 853 -23.70 19.93 -17.26
CA TYR A 853 -23.60 20.40 -15.86
C TYR A 853 -24.85 21.16 -15.40
N THR A 854 -25.13 21.08 -14.10
CA THR A 854 -26.20 21.84 -13.42
C THR A 854 -25.61 22.93 -12.55
N LEU A 855 -26.21 24.12 -12.60
CA LEU A 855 -25.90 25.24 -11.69
C LEU A 855 -26.49 24.99 -10.29
N PRO A 856 -25.97 25.64 -9.24
CA PRO A 856 -26.67 25.74 -7.96
C PRO A 856 -28.11 26.26 -8.12
N GLU A 857 -28.95 26.02 -7.11
CA GLU A 857 -30.24 26.71 -7.01
C GLU A 857 -30.00 28.19 -6.76
N LEU A 858 -30.72 29.05 -7.48
CA LEU A 858 -30.55 30.51 -7.42
C LEU A 858 -31.61 31.13 -6.49
N PRO A 859 -31.30 32.20 -5.75
CA PRO A 859 -30.02 32.92 -5.74
C PRO A 859 -28.91 32.15 -5.00
N CYS A 860 -27.71 32.11 -5.59
CA CYS A 860 -26.53 31.50 -4.96
C CYS A 860 -25.41 32.52 -4.75
N VAL A 861 -24.60 32.35 -3.70
CA VAL A 861 -23.37 33.14 -3.51
C VAL A 861 -22.29 32.53 -4.38
N PHE A 862 -21.93 33.22 -5.46
CA PHE A 862 -21.12 32.63 -6.53
C PHE A 862 -19.62 32.65 -6.21
N GLY A 863 -18.80 32.03 -7.07
CA GLY A 863 -17.34 32.05 -6.98
C GLY A 863 -16.73 30.66 -6.76
N LEU A 864 -15.63 30.40 -7.47
CA LEU A 864 -14.97 29.10 -7.52
C LEU A 864 -13.79 29.02 -6.52
N ASP A 865 -12.64 29.56 -6.90
CA ASP A 865 -11.39 29.42 -6.15
C ASP A 865 -11.27 30.49 -5.05
N ALA A 866 -10.76 30.09 -3.89
CA ALA A 866 -10.51 30.96 -2.74
C ALA A 866 -9.18 30.64 -2.06
N ALA A 867 -8.52 31.67 -1.56
CA ALA A 867 -7.46 31.55 -0.56
C ALA A 867 -7.65 32.60 0.54
N GLY A 868 -7.15 32.30 1.74
CA GLY A 868 -7.27 33.17 2.90
C GLY A 868 -6.76 32.53 4.18
N VAL A 869 -7.41 32.82 5.30
CA VAL A 869 -6.98 32.38 6.65
C VAL A 869 -8.11 31.63 7.35
N ILE A 870 -7.79 30.51 8.01
CA ILE A 870 -8.74 29.82 8.89
C ILE A 870 -9.08 30.74 10.08
N GLU A 871 -10.37 31.03 10.31
CA GLU A 871 -10.81 31.75 11.52
C GLU A 871 -11.43 30.81 12.57
N ALA A 872 -12.07 29.72 12.15
CA ALA A 872 -12.57 28.68 13.06
C ALA A 872 -12.55 27.29 12.42
N VAL A 873 -12.50 26.25 13.25
CA VAL A 873 -12.54 24.84 12.86
C VAL A 873 -13.58 24.09 13.71
N GLY A 874 -14.18 23.04 13.15
CA GLY A 874 -15.06 22.12 13.86
C GLY A 874 -14.32 21.25 14.89
N GLU A 875 -15.07 20.70 15.85
CA GLU A 875 -14.57 19.88 16.97
C GLU A 875 -13.84 18.59 16.57
N ASN A 876 -14.08 18.05 15.37
CA ASN A 876 -13.44 16.85 14.83
C ASN A 876 -12.42 17.16 13.70
N VAL A 877 -12.03 18.42 13.53
CA VAL A 877 -10.97 18.84 12.60
C VAL A 877 -9.61 18.67 13.29
N ILE A 878 -8.71 17.91 12.65
CA ILE A 878 -7.38 17.59 13.18
C ILE A 878 -6.31 18.12 12.21
N GLY A 879 -5.20 18.63 12.74
CA GLY A 879 -4.05 19.13 11.96
C GLY A 879 -4.17 20.57 11.45
N LEU A 880 -5.37 21.14 11.40
CA LEU A 880 -5.64 22.52 10.99
C LEU A 880 -6.03 23.39 12.20
N LYS A 881 -5.63 24.67 12.22
CA LYS A 881 -5.96 25.61 13.32
C LYS A 881 -6.28 27.02 12.82
N PRO A 882 -7.04 27.82 13.60
CA PRO A 882 -7.18 29.25 13.36
C PRO A 882 -5.84 29.97 13.21
N GLY A 883 -5.74 30.85 12.22
CA GLY A 883 -4.51 31.55 11.83
C GLY A 883 -3.71 30.88 10.71
N ASP A 884 -4.00 29.62 10.34
CA ASP A 884 -3.36 28.99 9.18
C ASP A 884 -3.81 29.65 7.87
N ARG A 885 -2.84 29.96 7.00
CA ARG A 885 -3.10 30.40 5.62
C ARG A 885 -3.40 29.19 4.74
N VAL A 886 -4.42 29.30 3.90
CA VAL A 886 -4.98 28.15 3.16
C VAL A 886 -5.45 28.50 1.75
N TYR A 887 -5.36 27.53 0.86
CA TYR A 887 -6.17 27.42 -0.35
C TYR A 887 -7.35 26.49 -0.05
N VAL A 888 -8.52 26.80 -0.61
CA VAL A 888 -9.77 26.07 -0.35
C VAL A 888 -10.24 25.42 -1.65
N ASP A 889 -10.02 24.11 -1.79
CA ASP A 889 -10.38 23.36 -3.00
C ASP A 889 -11.91 23.31 -3.17
N PRO A 890 -12.49 23.94 -4.21
CA PRO A 890 -13.93 23.92 -4.46
C PRO A 890 -14.50 22.56 -4.86
N HIS A 891 -13.70 21.54 -5.16
CA HIS A 891 -14.21 20.23 -5.61
C HIS A 891 -14.77 19.39 -4.45
N ILE A 892 -16.07 19.54 -4.18
CA ILE A 892 -16.78 18.78 -3.16
C ILE A 892 -17.10 17.37 -3.69
N SER A 893 -16.75 16.35 -2.90
CA SER A 893 -16.99 14.95 -3.23
C SER A 893 -17.91 14.28 -2.20
N CYS A 894 -18.67 13.26 -2.64
CA CYS A 894 -19.66 12.57 -1.79
C CYS A 894 -19.06 11.69 -0.67
N GLY A 895 -17.73 11.52 -0.62
CA GLY A 895 -17.01 10.53 0.22
C GLY A 895 -17.27 9.05 -0.10
N ASN A 896 -18.46 8.70 -0.58
CA ASN A 896 -19.01 7.34 -0.50
C ASN A 896 -19.12 6.56 -1.82
N CYS A 897 -18.95 7.18 -2.99
CA CYS A 897 -19.07 6.46 -4.27
C CYS A 897 -17.84 5.58 -4.56
N LYS A 898 -17.92 4.72 -5.60
CA LYS A 898 -16.83 3.79 -5.97
C LYS A 898 -15.48 4.50 -6.14
N GLN A 899 -15.46 5.70 -6.74
CA GLN A 899 -14.23 6.46 -6.97
C GLN A 899 -13.68 7.07 -5.67
N CYS A 900 -14.53 7.72 -4.86
CA CYS A 900 -14.12 8.25 -3.54
C CYS A 900 -13.55 7.15 -2.62
N ARG A 901 -14.17 5.96 -2.60
CA ARG A 901 -13.67 4.79 -1.83
C ARG A 901 -12.40 4.15 -2.41
N GLN A 902 -11.96 4.57 -3.60
CA GLN A 902 -10.66 4.24 -4.20
C GLN A 902 -9.65 5.39 -4.06
N GLY A 903 -9.91 6.37 -3.19
CA GLY A 903 -9.10 7.59 -3.02
C GLY A 903 -9.34 8.67 -4.08
N LYS A 904 -10.03 8.33 -5.18
CA LYS A 904 -10.24 9.17 -6.36
C LYS A 904 -11.42 10.12 -6.18
N ARG A 905 -11.25 11.12 -5.30
CA ARG A 905 -12.27 12.12 -4.97
C ARG A 905 -12.49 13.12 -6.12
N GLU A 906 -11.45 13.44 -6.86
CA GLU A 906 -11.47 14.24 -8.10
C GLU A 906 -12.39 13.62 -9.17
N LEU A 907 -12.44 12.28 -9.25
CA LEU A 907 -13.35 11.53 -10.13
C LEU A 907 -14.70 11.16 -9.47
N CYS A 908 -15.14 11.90 -8.45
CA CYS A 908 -16.42 11.61 -7.77
C CYS A 908 -17.61 11.62 -8.74
N THR A 909 -18.32 10.49 -8.80
CA THR A 909 -19.52 10.25 -9.62
C THR A 909 -20.60 11.33 -9.48
N TRP A 910 -20.71 11.92 -8.29
CA TRP A 910 -21.68 12.95 -7.94
C TRP A 910 -21.03 14.28 -7.50
N GLY A 911 -19.75 14.47 -7.83
CA GLY A 911 -18.98 15.64 -7.40
C GLY A 911 -19.48 16.96 -8.00
N CYS A 912 -19.11 18.06 -7.36
CA CYS A 912 -19.39 19.41 -7.84
C CYS A 912 -18.27 20.39 -7.47
N LEU A 913 -18.16 21.47 -8.23
CA LEU A 913 -17.44 22.66 -7.83
C LEU A 913 -18.41 23.54 -7.00
N ARG A 914 -18.08 23.77 -5.73
CA ARG A 914 -18.92 24.47 -4.73
C ARG A 914 -19.50 25.75 -5.31
N ALA A 915 -20.81 25.96 -5.11
CA ALA A 915 -21.56 27.14 -5.55
C ALA A 915 -21.33 27.59 -7.02
N TYR A 916 -20.89 26.67 -7.90
CA TYR A 916 -20.44 27.01 -9.25
C TYR A 916 -21.11 26.11 -10.32
N PHE A 917 -20.82 24.80 -10.32
CA PHE A 917 -21.61 23.80 -11.06
C PHE A 917 -21.34 22.37 -10.56
N GLY A 918 -22.24 21.43 -10.85
CA GLY A 918 -22.09 20.01 -10.51
C GLY A 918 -22.79 19.05 -11.48
N ASN A 919 -22.69 17.75 -11.20
CA ASN A 919 -23.45 16.74 -11.94
C ASN A 919 -24.97 16.97 -11.75
N GLY A 920 -25.74 16.93 -12.84
CA GLY A 920 -27.19 17.13 -12.83
C GLY A 920 -28.03 15.98 -12.27
N SER A 921 -27.38 14.90 -11.86
CA SER A 921 -27.94 13.81 -11.05
C SER A 921 -28.60 14.31 -9.76
N PRO A 922 -29.60 13.60 -9.20
CA PRO A 922 -30.23 13.97 -7.92
C PRO A 922 -29.21 14.11 -6.77
N GLU A 923 -28.23 13.22 -6.72
CA GLU A 923 -27.20 13.21 -5.68
C GLU A 923 -26.19 14.36 -5.87
N GLY A 924 -25.80 14.68 -7.11
CA GLY A 924 -24.94 15.83 -7.41
C GLY A 924 -25.62 17.16 -7.08
N LYS A 925 -26.94 17.26 -7.31
CA LYS A 925 -27.77 18.38 -6.85
C LYS A 925 -27.86 18.45 -5.32
N ALA A 926 -27.91 17.32 -4.62
CA ALA A 926 -27.88 17.31 -3.15
C ALA A 926 -26.53 17.78 -2.60
N ILE A 927 -25.41 17.40 -3.22
CA ILE A 927 -24.06 17.80 -2.81
C ILE A 927 -23.80 19.29 -3.08
N LEU A 928 -24.30 19.83 -4.21
CA LEU A 928 -24.30 21.28 -4.49
C LEU A 928 -24.96 22.13 -3.38
N LYS A 929 -25.91 21.57 -2.60
CA LYS A 929 -26.58 22.28 -1.50
C LYS A 929 -25.82 22.22 -0.16
N GLN A 930 -24.81 21.35 -0.03
CA GLN A 930 -24.07 21.19 1.24
C GLN A 930 -23.17 22.41 1.52
N TYR A 931 -22.55 22.97 0.47
CA TYR A 931 -21.68 24.15 0.56
C TYR A 931 -22.16 25.22 -0.45
N PRO A 932 -23.27 25.93 -0.15
CA PRO A 932 -23.92 26.87 -1.07
C PRO A 932 -23.24 28.26 -1.14
N ILE A 933 -22.15 28.45 -0.40
CA ILE A 933 -21.41 29.72 -0.31
C ILE A 933 -20.09 29.58 -1.08
N GLY A 934 -20.02 30.24 -2.23
CA GLY A 934 -18.83 30.33 -3.09
C GLY A 934 -17.83 31.40 -2.66
N SER A 935 -16.76 31.55 -3.43
CA SER A 935 -15.61 32.40 -3.06
C SER A 935 -15.86 33.91 -3.09
N LEU A 936 -16.96 34.40 -3.70
CA LEU A 936 -17.33 35.82 -3.67
C LEU A 936 -18.09 36.17 -2.38
N SER A 937 -17.45 35.87 -1.25
CA SER A 937 -17.97 35.98 0.11
C SER A 937 -16.87 36.39 1.08
N GLN A 938 -17.21 37.08 2.17
CA GLN A 938 -16.23 37.40 3.22
C GLN A 938 -15.77 36.16 4.02
N TYR A 939 -16.65 35.18 4.20
CA TYR A 939 -16.33 33.89 4.81
C TYR A 939 -17.05 32.77 4.07
N LEU A 940 -16.40 31.61 3.98
CA LEU A 940 -17.00 30.38 3.48
C LEU A 940 -16.71 29.19 4.38
N LEU A 941 -17.56 28.17 4.32
CA LEU A 941 -17.30 26.86 4.90
C LEU A 941 -16.72 25.90 3.85
N SER A 942 -15.88 24.98 4.32
CA SER A 942 -15.33 23.87 3.54
C SER A 942 -15.17 22.64 4.43
N PRO A 943 -15.24 21.41 3.90
CA PRO A 943 -14.74 20.24 4.62
C PRO A 943 -13.25 20.41 4.96
N ASP A 944 -12.82 19.85 6.09
CA ASP A 944 -11.42 19.66 6.48
C ASP A 944 -10.54 19.14 5.32
N ALA A 945 -10.98 18.08 4.67
CA ALA A 945 -10.26 17.42 3.58
C ALA A 945 -10.31 18.15 2.21
N ASN A 946 -10.80 19.39 2.19
CA ASN A 946 -10.80 20.31 1.04
C ASN A 946 -9.95 21.57 1.33
N ILE A 947 -9.08 21.51 2.34
CA ILE A 947 -8.15 22.59 2.73
C ILE A 947 -6.71 22.15 2.43
N ALA A 948 -5.96 22.99 1.72
CA ALA A 948 -4.51 22.84 1.55
C ALA A 948 -3.79 24.02 2.23
N VAL A 949 -2.79 23.74 3.06
CA VAL A 949 -2.07 24.77 3.83
C VAL A 949 -1.05 25.49 2.94
N VAL A 950 -1.03 26.82 2.97
CA VAL A 950 -0.21 27.66 2.11
C VAL A 950 0.92 28.29 2.94
N PRO A 951 2.20 27.92 2.71
CA PRO A 951 3.33 28.46 3.46
C PRO A 951 3.54 29.96 3.20
N GLN A 952 4.19 30.64 4.15
CA GLN A 952 4.32 32.10 4.14
C GLN A 952 5.13 32.65 2.94
N SER A 953 5.96 31.81 2.31
CA SER A 953 6.71 32.12 1.08
C SER A 953 5.84 32.29 -0.17
N ILE A 954 4.61 31.75 -0.18
CA ILE A 954 3.68 31.86 -1.29
C ILE A 954 2.73 33.05 -1.08
N ASP A 955 2.52 33.86 -2.11
CA ASP A 955 1.52 34.93 -2.13
C ASP A 955 0.08 34.37 -2.13
N ILE A 956 -0.80 34.93 -1.31
CA ILE A 956 -2.19 34.47 -1.19
C ILE A 956 -3.01 34.73 -2.46
N ASN A 957 -2.68 35.78 -3.22
CA ASN A 957 -3.36 36.17 -4.45
C ASN A 957 -2.97 35.26 -5.65
N THR A 958 -1.88 34.52 -5.50
CA THR A 958 -1.41 33.44 -6.37
C THR A 958 -2.04 32.11 -5.95
N ALA A 959 -2.06 31.82 -4.64
CA ALA A 959 -2.75 30.66 -4.08
C ALA A 959 -4.25 30.64 -4.42
N ALA A 960 -4.90 31.80 -4.50
CA ALA A 960 -6.29 31.94 -4.94
C ALA A 960 -6.55 31.43 -6.37
N ARG A 961 -5.53 31.15 -7.19
CA ARG A 961 -5.64 30.59 -8.55
C ARG A 961 -5.30 29.09 -8.62
N PHE A 962 -5.04 28.43 -7.48
CA PHE A 962 -4.58 27.04 -7.45
C PHE A 962 -5.54 26.02 -8.09
N GLY A 963 -6.84 26.29 -8.20
CA GLY A 963 -7.75 25.42 -8.97
C GLY A 963 -7.32 25.22 -10.43
N TYR A 964 -6.90 26.31 -11.08
CA TYR A 964 -6.41 26.28 -12.46
C TYR A 964 -4.94 25.84 -12.54
N ILE A 965 -4.09 26.23 -11.59
CA ILE A 965 -2.67 25.83 -11.60
C ILE A 965 -2.53 24.32 -11.32
N GLY A 966 -3.28 23.77 -10.36
CA GLY A 966 -3.39 22.34 -10.07
C GLY A 966 -3.97 21.54 -11.25
N THR A 967 -4.98 22.08 -11.94
CA THR A 967 -5.51 21.46 -13.19
C THR A 967 -4.44 21.34 -14.29
N SER A 968 -3.50 22.29 -14.37
CA SER A 968 -2.32 22.15 -15.23
C SER A 968 -1.28 21.18 -14.67
N TYR A 969 -1.07 21.16 -13.35
CA TYR A 969 -0.12 20.26 -12.70
C TYR A 969 -0.49 18.78 -12.89
N ALA A 970 -1.70 18.39 -12.52
CA ALA A 970 -2.23 17.04 -12.72
C ALA A 970 -2.26 16.64 -14.20
N GLY A 971 -2.61 17.56 -15.10
CA GLY A 971 -2.57 17.32 -16.55
C GLY A 971 -1.17 17.00 -17.07
N LEU A 972 -0.14 17.72 -16.63
CA LEU A 972 1.25 17.44 -17.01
C LEU A 972 1.80 16.16 -16.37
N LYS A 973 1.42 15.85 -15.13
CA LYS A 973 1.70 14.53 -14.51
C LYS A 973 1.01 13.39 -15.26
N LYS A 974 -0.21 13.58 -15.78
CA LYS A 974 -0.93 12.59 -16.60
C LYS A 974 -0.28 12.35 -17.97
N CYS A 975 0.20 13.42 -18.62
CA CYS A 975 1.12 13.31 -19.76
C CYS A 975 2.46 12.63 -19.40
N GLY A 976 2.79 12.49 -18.12
CA GLY A 976 4.07 11.96 -17.65
C GLY A 976 5.24 12.87 -18.02
N MET A 977 5.03 14.20 -17.99
CA MET A 977 6.08 15.18 -18.26
C MET A 977 7.12 15.22 -17.13
N GLY A 978 8.34 15.61 -17.48
CA GLY A 978 9.49 15.56 -16.58
C GLY A 978 10.81 15.83 -17.30
N PRO A 979 11.95 15.51 -16.67
CA PRO A 979 13.28 15.68 -17.24
C PRO A 979 13.47 14.95 -18.57
N GLY A 980 14.24 15.55 -19.48
CA GLY A 980 14.55 14.98 -20.80
C GLY A 980 13.46 15.15 -21.87
N LYS A 981 12.23 15.53 -21.50
CA LYS A 981 11.06 15.51 -22.38
C LYS A 981 10.77 16.85 -23.08
N THR A 982 10.27 16.78 -24.31
CA THR A 982 9.73 17.94 -25.05
C THR A 982 8.21 18.00 -24.96
N LEU A 983 7.67 19.05 -24.35
CA LEU A 983 6.24 19.28 -24.20
C LEU A 983 5.71 20.23 -25.29
N LEU A 984 4.55 19.91 -25.85
CA LEU A 984 3.72 20.84 -26.64
C LEU A 984 2.55 21.37 -25.79
N ILE A 985 2.30 22.67 -25.83
CA ILE A 985 1.16 23.32 -25.16
C ILE A 985 0.30 24.01 -26.21
N ASN A 986 -0.92 23.50 -26.42
CA ASN A 986 -1.92 24.15 -27.26
C ASN A 986 -2.80 25.08 -26.41
N GLY A 987 -2.94 26.34 -26.83
CA GLY A 987 -3.61 27.39 -26.04
C GLY A 987 -2.69 28.11 -25.04
N VAL A 988 -1.37 28.11 -25.26
CA VAL A 988 -0.33 28.53 -24.30
C VAL A 988 -0.55 29.94 -23.70
N THR A 989 -1.16 30.87 -24.44
CA THR A 989 -1.45 32.24 -23.97
C THR A 989 -2.61 32.34 -22.95
N GLY A 990 -3.29 31.22 -22.64
CA GLY A 990 -4.41 31.14 -21.71
C GLY A 990 -4.02 30.89 -20.25
N THR A 991 -5.01 30.90 -19.36
CA THR A 991 -4.86 30.74 -17.90
C THR A 991 -4.18 29.42 -17.50
N LEU A 992 -4.54 28.32 -18.18
CA LEU A 992 -3.88 27.02 -18.02
C LEU A 992 -2.52 26.98 -18.74
N GLY A 993 -2.44 27.52 -19.95
CA GLY A 993 -1.23 27.50 -20.77
C GLY A 993 -0.02 28.16 -20.11
N TYR A 994 -0.17 29.36 -19.54
CA TYR A 994 0.90 30.03 -18.79
C TYR A 994 1.32 29.22 -17.54
N ALA A 995 0.37 28.58 -16.85
CA ALA A 995 0.69 27.75 -15.69
C ALA A 995 1.47 26.49 -16.10
N ALA A 996 1.04 25.84 -17.18
CA ALA A 996 1.71 24.68 -17.75
C ALA A 996 3.15 24.97 -18.20
N VAL A 997 3.47 26.17 -18.69
CA VAL A 997 4.86 26.57 -18.99
C VAL A 997 5.71 26.60 -17.73
N ALA A 998 5.27 27.30 -16.69
CA ALA A 998 6.01 27.41 -15.42
C ALA A 998 6.21 26.04 -14.74
N ILE A 999 5.15 25.23 -14.70
CA ILE A 999 5.19 23.86 -14.17
C ILE A 999 6.16 22.99 -14.99
N ALA A 1000 6.12 23.03 -16.32
CA ALA A 1000 7.02 22.24 -17.17
C ALA A 1000 8.49 22.67 -17.05
N LEU A 1001 8.77 23.95 -16.75
CA LEU A 1001 10.12 24.41 -16.43
C LEU A 1001 10.63 23.77 -15.12
N GLY A 1002 9.81 23.78 -14.06
CA GLY A 1002 10.14 23.21 -12.75
C GLY A 1002 10.19 21.68 -12.73
N LEU A 1003 9.31 21.01 -13.48
CA LEU A 1003 9.40 19.57 -13.77
C LEU A 1003 10.59 19.19 -14.68
N GLY A 1004 11.42 20.15 -15.08
CA GLY A 1004 12.68 19.88 -15.78
C GLY A 1004 12.57 19.56 -17.27
N CYS A 1005 11.42 19.82 -17.92
CA CYS A 1005 11.28 19.58 -19.36
C CYS A 1005 12.36 20.31 -20.17
N THR A 1006 13.00 19.59 -21.10
CA THR A 1006 14.16 20.08 -21.85
C THR A 1006 13.79 21.08 -22.93
N LYS A 1007 12.57 20.97 -23.48
CA LYS A 1007 12.01 21.94 -24.41
C LYS A 1007 10.50 22.07 -24.25
N ILE A 1008 9.99 23.29 -24.40
CA ILE A 1008 8.56 23.63 -24.34
C ILE A 1008 8.19 24.35 -25.62
N LEU A 1009 7.21 23.81 -26.36
CA LEU A 1009 6.66 24.39 -27.57
C LEU A 1009 5.28 24.98 -27.27
N GLY A 1010 5.08 26.28 -27.53
CA GLY A 1010 3.83 26.97 -27.20
C GLY A 1010 3.07 27.48 -28.42
N ILE A 1011 1.82 27.04 -28.60
CA ILE A 1011 0.91 27.51 -29.65
C ILE A 1011 -0.16 28.44 -29.06
N GLY A 1012 -0.34 29.62 -29.66
CA GLY A 1012 -1.39 30.58 -29.28
C GLY A 1012 -1.66 31.60 -30.38
N ARG A 1013 -2.46 32.63 -30.10
CA ARG A 1013 -2.90 33.64 -31.10
C ARG A 1013 -2.32 35.04 -30.91
N ASN A 1014 -2.15 35.47 -29.66
CA ASN A 1014 -1.66 36.82 -29.37
C ASN A 1014 -0.12 36.80 -29.32
N LYS A 1015 0.51 37.39 -30.34
CA LYS A 1015 1.98 37.38 -30.52
C LYS A 1015 2.74 38.08 -29.39
N GLU A 1016 2.14 39.09 -28.76
CA GLU A 1016 2.73 39.82 -27.63
C GLU A 1016 2.86 38.93 -26.39
N ARG A 1017 1.78 38.22 -26.02
CA ARG A 1017 1.74 37.23 -24.94
C ARG A 1017 2.64 36.03 -25.22
N LEU A 1018 2.77 35.61 -26.49
CA LEU A 1018 3.75 34.60 -26.89
C LEU A 1018 5.19 35.08 -26.64
N ALA A 1019 5.49 36.34 -26.97
CA ALA A 1019 6.79 36.98 -26.69
C ALA A 1019 7.01 37.35 -25.21
N GLU A 1020 5.98 37.31 -24.35
CA GLU A 1020 6.16 37.24 -22.89
C GLU A 1020 6.55 35.82 -22.45
N ILE A 1021 5.89 34.79 -23.00
CA ILE A 1021 6.09 33.38 -22.62
C ILE A 1021 7.52 32.90 -22.90
N GLU A 1022 8.13 33.26 -24.03
CA GLU A 1022 9.52 32.89 -24.31
C GLU A 1022 10.53 33.43 -23.29
N LYS A 1023 10.20 34.53 -22.60
CA LYS A 1023 11.05 35.16 -21.57
C LYS A 1023 10.93 34.51 -20.20
N LEU A 1024 9.98 33.58 -20.01
CA LEU A 1024 9.81 32.83 -18.75
C LEU A 1024 10.95 31.83 -18.50
N SER A 1025 11.83 31.57 -19.48
CA SER A 1025 13.05 30.81 -19.27
C SER A 1025 14.29 31.67 -19.42
N THR A 1026 15.17 31.62 -18.42
CA THR A 1026 16.54 32.16 -18.47
C THR A 1026 17.39 31.47 -19.54
N ASN A 1027 17.08 30.22 -19.87
CA ASN A 1027 17.77 29.44 -20.89
C ASN A 1027 17.15 29.69 -22.28
N LYS A 1028 17.81 30.53 -23.08
CA LYS A 1028 17.39 30.83 -24.48
C LYS A 1028 17.18 29.54 -25.28
N GLY A 1029 16.05 29.44 -25.97
CA GLY A 1029 15.68 28.28 -26.80
C GLY A 1029 15.09 27.08 -26.04
N ARG A 1030 15.02 27.11 -24.69
CA ARG A 1030 14.27 26.12 -23.89
C ARG A 1030 12.76 26.25 -24.10
N ILE A 1031 12.27 27.47 -24.33
CA ILE A 1031 10.91 27.75 -24.82
C ILE A 1031 11.05 28.21 -26.28
N ALA A 1032 10.13 27.75 -27.13
CA ALA A 1032 9.91 28.29 -28.47
C ALA A 1032 8.40 28.40 -28.72
N VAL A 1033 7.94 29.51 -29.32
CA VAL A 1033 6.51 29.74 -29.58
C VAL A 1033 6.17 29.90 -31.06
N ARG A 1034 4.90 29.68 -31.39
CA ARG A 1034 4.33 29.89 -32.73
C ARG A 1034 2.93 30.49 -32.64
N SER A 1035 2.64 31.47 -33.49
CA SER A 1035 1.26 31.95 -33.65
C SER A 1035 0.49 30.98 -34.55
N SER A 1036 -0.73 30.59 -34.17
CA SER A 1036 -1.65 29.89 -35.09
C SER A 1036 -2.13 30.78 -36.24
N GLU A 1037 -1.91 32.10 -36.12
CA GLU A 1037 -2.18 33.12 -37.14
C GLU A 1037 -0.92 33.48 -37.98
N ASP A 1038 0.12 32.64 -37.98
CA ASP A 1038 1.28 32.79 -38.87
C ASP A 1038 1.14 31.94 -40.14
N GLU A 1039 1.69 32.41 -41.26
CA GLU A 1039 1.84 31.60 -42.48
C GLU A 1039 2.89 30.48 -42.30
N GLY A 1040 2.56 29.27 -42.74
CA GLY A 1040 3.41 28.06 -42.70
C GLY A 1040 2.85 26.94 -41.80
N ASP A 1041 3.18 25.68 -42.09
CA ASP A 1041 2.64 24.51 -41.36
C ASP A 1041 3.19 24.43 -39.93
N ILE A 1042 2.28 24.34 -38.96
CA ILE A 1042 2.59 24.17 -37.54
C ILE A 1042 3.20 22.78 -37.28
N LEU A 1043 2.80 21.75 -38.04
CA LEU A 1043 3.36 20.40 -37.92
C LEU A 1043 4.77 20.31 -38.48
N GLU A 1044 5.09 21.09 -39.52
CA GLU A 1044 6.45 21.29 -40.02
C GLU A 1044 7.32 22.00 -39.00
N TRP A 1045 6.85 23.13 -38.44
CA TRP A 1045 7.53 23.83 -37.34
C TRP A 1045 7.80 22.91 -36.14
N ILE A 1046 6.83 22.08 -35.71
CA ILE A 1046 7.05 21.12 -34.62
C ILE A 1046 8.14 20.09 -34.99
N LYS A 1047 8.19 19.61 -36.24
CA LYS A 1047 9.25 18.71 -36.71
C LYS A 1047 10.61 19.40 -36.67
N GLU A 1048 10.74 20.63 -37.18
CA GLU A 1048 11.98 21.42 -37.06
C GLU A 1048 12.42 21.55 -35.59
N GLN A 1049 11.50 21.94 -34.71
CA GLN A 1049 11.78 22.12 -33.29
C GLN A 1049 12.13 20.82 -32.54
N THR A 1050 11.86 19.65 -33.12
CA THR A 1050 12.06 18.31 -32.51
C THR A 1050 13.02 17.42 -33.31
N ASN A 1051 13.77 17.96 -34.28
CA ASN A 1051 14.63 17.20 -35.20
C ASN A 1051 13.90 16.05 -35.93
N GLY A 1052 12.62 16.24 -36.24
CA GLY A 1052 11.75 15.27 -36.91
C GLY A 1052 11.15 14.18 -36.02
N PHE A 1053 11.50 14.12 -34.72
CA PHE A 1053 11.02 13.05 -33.83
C PHE A 1053 9.60 13.27 -33.28
N GLY A 1054 9.10 14.50 -33.27
CA GLY A 1054 7.86 14.85 -32.59
C GLY A 1054 8.02 15.04 -31.07
N THR A 1055 6.92 15.33 -30.39
CA THR A 1055 6.89 15.74 -28.98
C THR A 1055 6.65 14.57 -28.02
N ASP A 1056 7.16 14.63 -26.79
CA ASP A 1056 6.89 13.60 -25.76
C ASP A 1056 5.43 13.60 -25.31
N GLY A 1057 4.78 14.76 -25.37
CA GLY A 1057 3.36 14.89 -25.08
C GLY A 1057 2.79 16.25 -25.44
N LEU A 1058 1.46 16.29 -25.49
CA LEU A 1058 0.66 17.47 -25.80
C LEU A 1058 -0.29 17.74 -24.62
N TYR A 1059 -0.15 18.92 -24.02
CA TYR A 1059 -1.13 19.47 -23.09
C TYR A 1059 -2.04 20.45 -23.86
N ASP A 1060 -3.29 20.03 -24.11
CA ASP A 1060 -4.28 20.88 -24.77
C ASP A 1060 -5.17 21.57 -23.75
N CYS A 1061 -5.17 22.90 -23.78
CA CYS A 1061 -5.96 23.73 -22.87
C CYS A 1061 -6.80 24.80 -23.60
N LEU A 1062 -7.23 24.51 -24.84
CA LEU A 1062 -8.14 25.36 -25.59
C LEU A 1062 -9.49 25.57 -24.86
N GLY A 1063 -9.93 26.82 -24.75
CA GLY A 1063 -11.22 27.19 -24.14
C GLY A 1063 -12.36 27.37 -25.15
N ASN A 1064 -13.49 27.94 -24.69
CA ASN A 1064 -14.65 28.25 -25.55
C ASN A 1064 -14.22 29.04 -26.81
N GLY A 1065 -14.49 28.44 -27.97
CA GLY A 1065 -14.07 28.95 -29.28
C GLY A 1065 -12.70 28.45 -29.77
N GLY A 1066 -12.19 27.33 -29.23
CA GLY A 1066 -11.10 26.55 -29.83
C GLY A 1066 -11.61 25.50 -30.84
N ASP A 1067 -10.68 24.91 -31.61
CA ASP A 1067 -10.97 23.96 -32.68
C ASP A 1067 -10.41 22.56 -32.37
N ALA A 1068 -11.28 21.55 -32.37
CA ALA A 1068 -10.92 20.15 -32.17
C ALA A 1068 -10.14 19.53 -33.34
N ASN A 1069 -10.28 20.07 -34.57
CA ASN A 1069 -9.52 19.58 -35.73
C ASN A 1069 -8.04 19.94 -35.60
N GLY A 1070 -7.72 21.18 -35.19
CA GLY A 1070 -6.38 21.59 -34.80
C GLY A 1070 -5.78 20.70 -33.71
N THR A 1071 -6.51 20.42 -32.62
CA THR A 1071 -6.06 19.45 -31.60
C THR A 1071 -5.77 18.08 -32.22
N SER A 1072 -6.66 17.58 -33.08
CA SER A 1072 -6.51 16.28 -33.77
C SER A 1072 -5.26 16.22 -34.66
N GLN A 1073 -4.95 17.31 -35.38
CA GLN A 1073 -3.71 17.43 -36.15
C GLN A 1073 -2.46 17.45 -35.24
N LEU A 1074 -2.51 18.18 -34.12
CA LEU A 1074 -1.40 18.24 -33.17
C LEU A 1074 -1.14 16.91 -32.45
N ILE A 1075 -2.15 16.04 -32.26
CA ILE A 1075 -1.95 14.66 -31.79
C ILE A 1075 -1.04 13.89 -32.76
N GLY A 1076 -1.14 14.14 -34.07
CA GLY A 1076 -0.23 13.59 -35.09
C GLY A 1076 1.22 14.07 -35.01
N SER A 1077 1.51 15.10 -34.20
CA SER A 1077 2.88 15.60 -33.92
C SER A 1077 3.53 14.98 -32.67
N VAL A 1078 2.78 14.16 -31.93
CA VAL A 1078 3.27 13.47 -30.73
C VAL A 1078 4.04 12.22 -31.16
N LYS A 1079 5.22 12.02 -30.59
CA LYS A 1079 6.11 10.90 -30.91
C LYS A 1079 5.54 9.57 -30.41
N ARG A 1080 6.07 8.46 -30.93
CA ARG A 1080 5.57 7.13 -30.56
C ARG A 1080 5.74 6.84 -29.07
N GLY A 1081 4.71 6.29 -28.43
CA GLY A 1081 4.64 6.10 -26.98
C GLY A 1081 4.39 7.39 -26.17
N GLY A 1082 4.15 8.53 -26.84
CA GLY A 1082 3.85 9.81 -26.20
C GLY A 1082 2.41 9.92 -25.67
N ARG A 1083 2.11 11.00 -24.94
CA ARG A 1083 0.83 11.14 -24.22
C ARG A 1083 0.19 12.51 -24.36
N VAL A 1084 -1.13 12.53 -24.48
CA VAL A 1084 -1.92 13.74 -24.67
C VAL A 1084 -2.88 13.94 -23.50
N ALA A 1085 -2.86 15.11 -22.89
CA ALA A 1085 -3.79 15.52 -21.85
C ALA A 1085 -4.73 16.61 -22.38
N LEU A 1086 -6.00 16.27 -22.53
CA LEU A 1086 -7.07 17.22 -22.85
C LEU A 1086 -7.60 17.80 -21.54
N ALA A 1087 -7.33 19.09 -21.28
CA ALA A 1087 -7.43 19.69 -19.94
C ALA A 1087 -8.42 20.86 -19.83
N ALA A 1088 -9.16 21.18 -20.88
CA ALA A 1088 -10.13 22.28 -20.89
C ALA A 1088 -11.47 21.85 -21.50
N GLY A 1089 -12.54 21.88 -20.70
CA GLY A 1089 -13.90 21.51 -21.12
C GLY A 1089 -14.64 22.56 -21.95
N GLY A 1090 -13.92 23.35 -22.75
CA GLY A 1090 -14.46 24.47 -23.53
C GLY A 1090 -14.53 24.26 -25.05
N VAL A 1091 -13.77 23.29 -25.59
CA VAL A 1091 -13.85 22.92 -27.01
C VAL A 1091 -15.07 22.04 -27.27
N GLY A 1092 -15.72 22.24 -28.42
CA GLY A 1092 -16.73 21.34 -28.96
C GLY A 1092 -16.26 20.76 -30.30
N GLY A 1093 -16.80 19.59 -30.67
CA GLY A 1093 -16.34 18.80 -31.81
C GLY A 1093 -15.65 17.51 -31.35
N ASP A 1094 -15.31 16.66 -32.31
CA ASP A 1094 -14.73 15.34 -32.06
C ASP A 1094 -13.21 15.37 -32.17
N ILE A 1095 -12.53 14.56 -31.34
CA ILE A 1095 -11.09 14.30 -31.48
C ILE A 1095 -10.91 13.12 -32.43
N VAL A 1096 -10.29 13.37 -33.58
CA VAL A 1096 -10.15 12.39 -34.66
C VAL A 1096 -8.74 11.83 -34.69
N GLN A 1097 -8.62 10.52 -34.52
CA GLN A 1097 -7.39 9.75 -34.69
C GLN A 1097 -7.79 8.43 -35.39
N SER A 1098 -7.14 8.04 -36.48
CA SER A 1098 -7.48 6.76 -37.10
C SER A 1098 -7.01 5.59 -36.23
N TYR A 1099 -7.72 4.46 -36.30
CA TYR A 1099 -7.31 3.22 -35.64
C TYR A 1099 -5.87 2.82 -36.01
N GLY A 1100 -5.47 3.05 -37.27
CA GLY A 1100 -4.12 2.79 -37.75
C GLY A 1100 -3.08 3.65 -37.04
N GLU A 1101 -3.30 4.97 -36.96
CA GLU A 1101 -2.37 5.88 -36.26
C GLU A 1101 -2.29 5.60 -34.76
N ALA A 1102 -3.44 5.38 -34.10
CA ALA A 1102 -3.49 5.02 -32.69
C ALA A 1102 -2.68 3.75 -32.38
N MET A 1103 -2.91 2.68 -33.14
CA MET A 1103 -2.24 1.39 -32.99
C MET A 1103 -0.74 1.45 -33.37
N VAL A 1104 -0.38 2.21 -34.40
CA VAL A 1104 1.01 2.23 -34.93
C VAL A 1104 1.89 3.24 -34.17
N HIS A 1105 1.31 4.30 -33.59
CA HIS A 1105 2.07 5.28 -32.82
C HIS A 1105 2.02 5.05 -31.30
N ASP A 1106 1.08 4.26 -30.78
CA ASP A 1106 0.97 4.01 -29.32
C ASP A 1106 0.84 5.33 -28.52
N VAL A 1107 0.14 6.31 -29.10
CA VAL A 1107 -0.08 7.63 -28.49
C VAL A 1107 -1.37 7.60 -27.68
N SER A 1108 -1.24 7.68 -26.36
CA SER A 1108 -2.38 7.71 -25.45
C SER A 1108 -3.03 9.09 -25.41
N VAL A 1109 -4.32 9.16 -25.75
CA VAL A 1109 -5.14 10.38 -25.60
C VAL A 1109 -5.98 10.27 -24.33
N ASN A 1110 -5.79 11.19 -23.39
CA ASN A 1110 -6.40 11.15 -22.07
C ASN A 1110 -7.09 12.48 -21.73
N GLY A 1111 -8.36 12.43 -21.31
CA GLY A 1111 -8.98 13.55 -20.62
C GLY A 1111 -8.40 13.71 -19.21
N THR A 1112 -8.23 14.95 -18.75
CA THR A 1112 -7.96 15.25 -17.34
C THR A 1112 -9.05 16.14 -16.75
N LEU A 1113 -9.34 15.94 -15.47
CA LEU A 1113 -10.42 16.62 -14.75
C LEU A 1113 -9.89 16.92 -13.34
N TRP A 1114 -9.72 18.21 -13.05
CA TRP A 1114 -9.20 18.71 -11.78
C TRP A 1114 -7.83 18.08 -11.40
N PHE A 1115 -7.55 18.02 -10.10
CA PHE A 1115 -6.40 17.42 -9.44
C PHE A 1115 -6.86 16.77 -8.13
N ASN A 1116 -6.01 15.98 -7.48
CA ASN A 1116 -6.30 15.42 -6.14
C ASN A 1116 -5.46 16.09 -5.03
N SER A 1117 -5.81 15.85 -3.76
CA SER A 1117 -5.17 16.50 -2.60
C SER A 1117 -3.63 16.37 -2.61
N ALA A 1118 -3.09 15.19 -2.93
CA ALA A 1118 -1.63 15.01 -2.94
C ALA A 1118 -0.94 15.78 -4.10
N GLU A 1119 -1.65 16.04 -5.21
CA GLU A 1119 -1.12 16.83 -6.33
C GLU A 1119 -1.11 18.34 -6.03
N ILE A 1120 -1.98 18.85 -5.15
CA ILE A 1120 -1.93 20.25 -4.70
C ILE A 1120 -0.88 20.45 -3.61
N ASP A 1121 -0.73 19.51 -2.67
CA ASP A 1121 0.34 19.57 -1.66
C ASP A 1121 1.74 19.51 -2.31
N GLU A 1122 1.94 18.60 -3.26
CA GLU A 1122 3.18 18.49 -4.06
C GLU A 1122 3.47 19.75 -4.89
N LEU A 1123 2.43 20.37 -5.47
CA LEU A 1123 2.55 21.66 -6.15
C LEU A 1123 2.94 22.79 -5.18
N ILE A 1124 2.34 22.82 -3.99
CA ILE A 1124 2.63 23.83 -2.96
C ILE A 1124 4.08 23.73 -2.49
N GLU A 1125 4.59 22.52 -2.23
CA GLU A 1125 5.99 22.31 -1.87
C GLU A 1125 6.94 22.73 -3.00
N LEU A 1126 6.62 22.41 -4.27
CA LEU A 1126 7.45 22.82 -5.42
C LEU A 1126 7.48 24.33 -5.66
N ILE A 1127 6.40 25.05 -5.34
CA ILE A 1127 6.38 26.53 -5.37
C ILE A 1127 7.13 27.08 -4.13
N GLY A 1128 6.89 26.52 -2.94
CA GLY A 1128 7.50 26.94 -1.68
C GLY A 1128 9.03 26.79 -1.65
N ALA A 1129 9.54 25.77 -2.34
CA ALA A 1129 10.98 25.54 -2.57
C ALA A 1129 11.56 26.33 -3.75
N GLY A 1130 10.75 27.13 -4.47
CA GLY A 1130 11.20 27.94 -5.62
C GLY A 1130 11.51 27.15 -6.90
N ILE A 1131 11.07 25.89 -6.99
CA ILE A 1131 11.25 25.03 -8.19
C ILE A 1131 10.26 25.42 -9.29
N ILE A 1132 9.05 25.84 -8.93
CA ILE A 1132 8.04 26.38 -9.84
C ILE A 1132 7.79 27.85 -9.47
N ASP A 1133 8.28 28.77 -10.29
CA ASP A 1133 8.09 30.21 -10.08
C ASP A 1133 6.82 30.74 -10.75
N PHE A 1134 6.04 31.53 -10.00
CA PHE A 1134 4.85 32.24 -10.46
C PHE A 1134 4.96 33.78 -10.35
N SER A 1135 6.15 34.33 -10.06
CA SER A 1135 6.43 35.77 -9.93
C SER A 1135 6.02 36.62 -11.14
N PHE A 1136 5.86 36.01 -12.31
CA PHE A 1136 5.37 36.66 -13.53
C PHE A 1136 3.87 37.00 -13.52
N LEU A 1137 3.10 36.46 -12.56
CA LEU A 1137 1.67 36.72 -12.43
C LEU A 1137 1.40 38.15 -11.95
N ARG A 1138 0.47 38.82 -12.63
CA ARG A 1138 0.10 40.22 -12.40
C ARG A 1138 -1.32 40.27 -11.86
N HIS A 1139 -1.50 40.66 -10.61
CA HIS A 1139 -2.81 40.73 -9.97
C HIS A 1139 -3.52 42.04 -10.30
N LYS A 1140 -4.76 41.96 -10.78
CA LYS A 1140 -5.70 43.08 -10.84
C LYS A 1140 -6.76 42.87 -9.76
N PHE A 1141 -6.76 43.77 -8.78
CA PHE A 1141 -7.65 43.71 -7.62
C PHE A 1141 -8.98 44.43 -7.88
N PHE A 1142 -10.02 43.96 -7.20
CA PHE A 1142 -11.38 44.50 -7.16
C PHE A 1142 -11.96 44.27 -5.78
N THR A 1143 -12.80 45.19 -5.30
CA THR A 1143 -13.66 44.97 -4.12
C THR A 1143 -14.86 44.08 -4.48
N LEU A 1144 -15.63 43.66 -3.47
CA LEU A 1144 -16.84 42.87 -3.67
C LEU A 1144 -18.03 43.66 -4.28
N ASP A 1145 -17.95 45.00 -4.32
CA ASP A 1145 -18.93 45.82 -5.03
C ASP A 1145 -18.59 45.94 -6.53
N GLU A 1146 -17.29 45.95 -6.86
CA GLU A 1146 -16.76 45.99 -8.24
C GLU A 1146 -16.77 44.61 -8.93
N VAL A 1147 -17.37 43.59 -8.29
CA VAL A 1147 -17.41 42.19 -8.76
C VAL A 1147 -17.89 42.04 -10.20
N ASN A 1148 -18.81 42.90 -10.65
CA ASN A 1148 -19.34 42.89 -12.02
C ASN A 1148 -18.30 43.40 -13.04
N ASP A 1149 -17.47 44.39 -12.69
CA ASP A 1149 -16.34 44.83 -13.53
C ASP A 1149 -15.18 43.84 -13.50
N ALA A 1150 -15.04 43.06 -12.42
CA ALA A 1150 -14.13 41.92 -12.36
C ALA A 1150 -14.56 40.79 -13.32
N ILE A 1151 -15.85 40.43 -13.31
CA ILE A 1151 -16.46 39.45 -14.23
C ILE A 1151 -16.34 39.92 -15.69
N LYS A 1152 -16.63 41.19 -15.97
CA LYS A 1152 -16.41 41.79 -17.29
C LYS A 1152 -14.95 41.68 -17.71
N THR A 1153 -14.03 42.13 -16.85
CA THR A 1153 -12.58 42.09 -17.13
C THR A 1153 -12.09 40.67 -17.43
N VAL A 1154 -12.58 39.63 -16.73
CA VAL A 1154 -12.18 38.24 -17.03
C VAL A 1154 -12.83 37.70 -18.31
N GLY A 1155 -14.05 38.16 -18.63
CA GLY A 1155 -14.74 37.91 -19.90
C GLY A 1155 -14.00 38.49 -21.11
N ASP A 1156 -13.33 39.63 -20.96
CA ASP A 1156 -12.48 40.29 -21.97
C ASP A 1156 -11.15 39.52 -22.24
N ARG A 1157 -10.92 38.38 -21.58
CA ARG A 1157 -9.77 37.45 -21.77
C ARG A 1157 -8.39 38.14 -21.69
N PRO A 1158 -8.03 38.73 -20.53
CA PRO A 1158 -6.87 39.61 -20.36
C PRO A 1158 -5.50 38.90 -20.49
N GLY A 1159 -5.48 37.56 -20.42
CA GLY A 1159 -4.31 36.72 -20.70
C GLY A 1159 -3.87 35.89 -19.49
N GLY A 1160 -3.16 34.78 -19.74
CA GLY A 1160 -2.77 33.88 -18.66
C GLY A 1160 -1.77 34.44 -17.65
N ALA A 1161 -1.08 35.54 -17.95
CA ALA A 1161 -0.23 36.25 -17.01
C ALA A 1161 -1.00 37.11 -15.98
N ILE A 1162 -2.32 37.30 -16.12
CA ILE A 1162 -3.10 38.20 -15.26
C ILE A 1162 -4.05 37.41 -14.38
N ASN A 1163 -3.98 37.64 -13.05
CA ASN A 1163 -4.98 37.16 -12.09
C ASN A 1163 -6.04 38.24 -11.89
N ILE A 1164 -7.31 37.88 -11.97
CA ILE A 1164 -8.44 38.75 -11.60
C ILE A 1164 -8.87 38.37 -10.19
N ILE A 1165 -8.53 39.20 -9.21
CA ILE A 1165 -8.71 38.91 -7.79
C ILE A 1165 -9.78 39.83 -7.21
N VAL A 1166 -10.83 39.24 -6.64
CA VAL A 1166 -11.76 39.94 -5.76
C VAL A 1166 -11.27 39.80 -4.32
N GLN A 1167 -11.19 40.91 -3.59
CA GLN A 1167 -10.83 40.96 -2.17
C GLN A 1167 -12.09 41.30 -1.34
N PRO A 1168 -12.70 40.33 -0.64
CA PRO A 1168 -14.01 40.52 0.01
C PRO A 1168 -14.02 41.47 1.22
N HIS A 1169 -12.86 41.80 1.78
CA HIS A 1169 -12.69 42.64 2.98
C HIS A 1169 -12.08 44.02 2.69
N SER A 1170 -11.89 44.37 1.41
CA SER A 1170 -11.35 45.66 0.94
C SER A 1170 -12.44 46.66 0.61
#